data_AF-A0A7K1U4U9-F1
#
_entry.id   AF-A0A7K1U4U9-F1
#
_cell.length_a   1.000
_cell.length_b   1.000
_cell.length_c   1.000
_cell.angle_alpha   90.00
_cell.angle_beta   90.00
_cell.angle_gamma   90.00
#
_symmetry.space_group_name_H-M   'P 1'
#
loop_
_entity.id
_entity.type
_entity.pdbx_description
1 polymer ?
#
loop_
_entity_poly.entity_id
_entity_poly.type
_entity_poly.pdbx_seq_one_letter_code
_entity_poly.pdbx_strand_id
1 'polypeptide(L)'
;MKRFVKHLPLCAAICCLLQTNGYTQSTWQMQPAPIQTRWAKEVDPENVLPEYPRPQMVRSNWQNLNGLWQYAITPKEAGKPTQFEGSILVPFPIESALSGVKRAVLPTQRLWYRRTFAKPAIKDGERVLLHFGAVDWQTTISVNGMEAGNHTGGYQHFLLDITDLLKEGQNELLLSVYDPTDQGPNPHGKQVLAPKGIRYTATTGIWQTVWLETVPAIHISSLDIVPEVDGGYLSLTVHTSQEADDYNIIAEASADGVQVGSINGSANQPLRISLPKARLWSPEDPFLYDLSVKLVKNNTTTDQVGSYFGMRKIGIQKDSKGQERIFLNGKYTYNLGVLDQGFWPEGIYTAPTDEALRFDIAAIKGMGFNTIRKHIKIEPDRWYYHADKLGILVWQDMVTCASLQPEAKAAFETENAANVEQLRNHPSIVCWVIFNEGWYTYDQLRITNWLQATDTTRLVNGHTGENYGKDGPKNIAEKWANSDLTDIHDYPGPGIAPALPGKARVLGEWGGVGVPVKGHQWNAAAGWGYVKITPAEMSGKYASMVKKLKTYETEGQSGSIYTEPFDVEIEENGLITYDREVIKVPLTTLRKIHAPFTPQAYSKRLLPSLALKDADTASIPDPNRKQFLAILELDADVKKTKNYRALAENVSDYLSKGGTSFSPAKISSMAKKVFEGTDDATLLTLALKWMEKAVDMERNSFTMSTYANLLYKLNKKEDALTWMEKAVTLAPESEQPDYQEVMDKMQKGENTW
;
A
#
# COMPACT_ATOMS: atom_id res chain seq x y z
N MET A 1 -83.39 -23.66 -0.01
CA MET A 1 -82.81 -24.79 -0.78
C MET A 1 -81.56 -25.22 -0.05
N LYS A 2 -81.69 -26.19 0.87
CA LYS A 2 -81.33 -27.63 0.77
C LYS A 2 -79.83 -27.85 1.05
N ARG A 3 -79.37 -28.73 1.93
CA ARG A 3 -79.90 -29.49 3.08
C ARG A 3 -78.71 -30.37 3.56
N PHE A 4 -78.60 -30.57 4.86
CA PHE A 4 -78.02 -31.73 5.58
C PHE A 4 -76.51 -32.00 5.72
N VAL A 5 -76.21 -32.33 6.98
CA VAL A 5 -75.01 -32.88 7.64
C VAL A 5 -74.78 -34.36 7.30
N LYS A 6 -73.51 -34.81 7.20
CA LYS A 6 -72.95 -36.06 7.81
C LYS A 6 -71.46 -36.33 7.47
N HIS A 7 -70.69 -36.63 8.54
CA HIS A 7 -69.61 -37.63 8.75
C HIS A 7 -68.24 -37.67 8.00
N LEU A 8 -67.16 -37.80 8.84
CA LEU A 8 -65.89 -38.59 8.73
C LEU A 8 -64.82 -38.18 7.67
N PRO A 9 -63.55 -38.67 7.72
CA PRO A 9 -62.62 -38.99 8.82
C PRO A 9 -61.15 -38.50 8.58
N LEU A 10 -60.28 -38.84 9.53
CA LEU A 10 -58.81 -38.81 9.54
C LEU A 10 -58.17 -39.60 8.37
N CYS A 11 -57.17 -39.04 7.69
CA CYS A 11 -56.17 -39.78 6.90
C CYS A 11 -54.79 -39.11 7.02
N ALA A 12 -53.82 -39.87 7.51
CA ALA A 12 -52.43 -39.49 7.64
C ALA A 12 -51.72 -39.47 6.27
N ALA A 13 -50.91 -38.45 6.03
CA ALA A 13 -49.91 -38.43 4.97
C ALA A 13 -48.53 -38.28 5.61
N ILE A 14 -47.68 -39.27 5.37
CA ILE A 14 -46.28 -39.36 5.78
C ILE A 14 -45.49 -38.31 4.98
N CYS A 15 -44.99 -37.27 5.64
CA CYS A 15 -43.98 -36.38 5.08
C CYS A 15 -42.60 -36.91 5.46
N CYS A 16 -41.88 -37.44 4.47
CA CYS A 16 -40.45 -37.67 4.56
C CYS A 16 -39.75 -36.34 4.85
N LEU A 17 -39.15 -36.22 6.04
CA LEU A 17 -38.22 -35.17 6.38
C LEU A 17 -36.93 -35.35 5.56
N LEU A 18 -36.82 -34.63 4.45
CA LEU A 18 -35.52 -34.27 3.90
C LEU A 18 -34.86 -33.33 4.91
N GLN A 19 -33.94 -33.86 5.71
CA GLN A 19 -33.02 -33.05 6.49
C GLN A 19 -32.12 -32.30 5.49
N THR A 20 -32.51 -31.07 5.16
CA THR A 20 -31.57 -30.10 4.64
C THR A 20 -30.62 -29.77 5.78
N ASN A 21 -29.36 -30.19 5.67
CA ASN A 21 -28.27 -29.63 6.47
C ASN A 21 -28.16 -28.15 6.10
N GLY A 22 -28.94 -27.31 6.78
CA GLY A 22 -28.80 -25.87 6.76
C GLY A 22 -27.46 -25.56 7.41
N TYR A 23 -26.42 -25.38 6.60
CA TYR A 23 -25.29 -24.57 7.02
C TYR A 23 -25.87 -23.19 7.33
N THR A 24 -25.90 -22.83 8.62
CA THR A 24 -26.08 -21.44 9.03
C THR A 24 -24.96 -20.64 8.39
N GLN A 25 -25.27 -19.95 7.29
CA GLN A 25 -24.38 -19.03 6.63
C GLN A 25 -24.04 -17.95 7.66
N SER A 26 -22.82 -17.99 8.21
CA SER A 26 -22.34 -16.95 9.10
C SER A 26 -22.40 -15.64 8.33
N THR A 27 -23.30 -14.74 8.72
CA THR A 27 -23.35 -13.39 8.19
C THR A 27 -21.98 -12.76 8.41
N TRP A 28 -21.31 -12.35 7.33
CA TRP A 28 -20.03 -11.64 7.44
C TRP A 28 -20.15 -10.46 8.39
N GLN A 29 -19.11 -10.27 9.19
CA GLN A 29 -18.88 -9.06 9.97
C GLN A 29 -17.40 -8.74 9.92
N MET A 30 -17.08 -7.46 9.69
CA MET A 30 -15.71 -6.96 9.80
C MET A 30 -15.17 -7.26 11.20
N GLN A 31 -13.94 -7.76 11.28
CA GLN A 31 -13.27 -7.98 12.57
C GLN A 31 -12.87 -6.64 13.21
N PRO A 32 -12.68 -6.57 14.54
CA PRO A 32 -12.21 -5.34 15.19
C PRO A 32 -10.85 -4.87 14.64
N ALA A 33 -10.73 -3.58 14.33
CA ALA A 33 -9.49 -2.89 13.99
C ALA A 33 -9.20 -1.77 15.01
N PRO A 34 -7.92 -1.46 15.33
CA PRO A 34 -7.57 -0.39 16.26
C PRO A 34 -8.18 0.97 15.90
N ILE A 35 -8.20 1.28 14.61
CA ILE A 35 -8.84 2.43 13.99
C ILE A 35 -9.42 1.99 12.64
N GLN A 36 -10.34 2.77 12.09
CA GLN A 36 -11.01 2.46 10.81
C GLN A 36 -11.26 3.74 10.03
N THR A 37 -11.18 3.68 8.71
CA THR A 37 -11.64 4.79 7.88
C THR A 37 -13.16 4.91 7.89
N ARG A 38 -13.68 6.05 7.43
CA ARG A 38 -15.12 6.24 7.23
C ARG A 38 -15.72 5.30 6.17
N TRP A 39 -14.93 4.89 5.17
CA TRP A 39 -15.40 4.02 4.08
C TRP A 39 -15.53 2.56 4.47
N ALA A 40 -14.88 2.10 5.55
CA ALA A 40 -15.08 0.76 6.10
C ALA A 40 -16.57 0.44 6.33
N LYS A 41 -17.34 1.46 6.73
CA LYS A 41 -18.77 1.36 7.03
C LYS A 41 -19.66 1.27 5.78
N GLU A 42 -19.11 1.59 4.61
CA GLU A 42 -19.79 1.56 3.32
C GLU A 42 -19.60 0.22 2.60
N VAL A 43 -18.74 -0.67 3.14
CA VAL A 43 -18.49 -1.99 2.57
C VAL A 43 -19.75 -2.86 2.70
N ASP A 44 -20.29 -3.24 1.56
CA ASP A 44 -21.41 -4.16 1.41
C ASP A 44 -20.90 -5.49 0.82
N PRO A 45 -20.98 -6.63 1.55
CA PRO A 45 -20.56 -7.94 1.04
C PRO A 45 -21.22 -8.38 -0.27
N GLU A 46 -22.41 -7.86 -0.58
CA GLU A 46 -23.13 -8.19 -1.82
C GLU A 46 -22.74 -7.29 -3.00
N ASN A 47 -22.04 -6.17 -2.73
CA ASN A 47 -21.70 -5.17 -3.74
C ASN A 47 -20.34 -4.51 -3.47
N VAL A 48 -19.34 -5.30 -3.07
CA VAL A 48 -18.01 -4.80 -2.71
C VAL A 48 -17.17 -4.50 -3.95
N LEU A 49 -16.61 -3.29 -4.01
CA LEU A 49 -15.83 -2.77 -5.14
C LEU A 49 -16.51 -3.07 -6.50
N PRO A 50 -17.70 -2.49 -6.75
CA PRO A 50 -18.56 -2.84 -7.88
C PRO A 50 -18.09 -2.24 -9.21
N GLU A 51 -17.04 -1.41 -9.20
CA GLU A 51 -16.54 -0.77 -10.39
C GLU A 51 -15.80 -1.77 -11.30
N TYR A 52 -15.88 -1.56 -12.62
CA TYR A 52 -15.12 -2.36 -13.57
C TYR A 52 -13.59 -2.18 -13.30
N PRO A 53 -12.81 -3.28 -13.14
CA PRO A 53 -11.44 -3.18 -12.63
C PRO A 53 -10.40 -2.63 -13.61
N ARG A 54 -10.67 -2.61 -14.93
CA ARG A 54 -9.68 -2.24 -15.97
C ARG A 54 -10.06 -0.98 -16.77
N PRO A 55 -9.87 0.24 -16.23
CA PRO A 55 -10.19 1.48 -16.94
C PRO A 55 -9.50 1.68 -18.30
N GLN A 56 -8.39 0.97 -18.55
CA GLN A 56 -7.67 1.01 -19.83
C GLN A 56 -8.21 0.04 -20.90
N MET A 57 -9.10 -0.89 -20.51
CA MET A 57 -9.64 -1.98 -21.33
C MET A 57 -11.13 -2.20 -21.02
N VAL A 58 -11.94 -1.16 -21.12
CA VAL A 58 -13.36 -1.14 -20.74
C VAL A 58 -14.21 -2.02 -21.64
N ARG A 59 -14.92 -2.97 -21.01
CA ARG A 59 -15.91 -3.85 -21.63
C ARG A 59 -17.23 -3.75 -20.88
N SER A 60 -18.34 -3.96 -21.58
CA SER A 60 -19.69 -3.91 -20.99
C SER A 60 -20.18 -5.27 -20.50
N ASN A 61 -19.74 -6.38 -21.12
CA ASN A 61 -20.18 -7.73 -20.79
C ASN A 61 -19.23 -8.39 -19.78
N TRP A 62 -19.47 -8.12 -18.50
CA TRP A 62 -18.66 -8.64 -17.41
C TRP A 62 -19.52 -8.93 -16.17
N GLN A 63 -19.00 -9.74 -15.27
CA GLN A 63 -19.64 -10.08 -14.00
C GLN A 63 -18.62 -10.03 -12.86
N ASN A 64 -18.92 -9.23 -11.84
CA ASN A 64 -18.11 -9.19 -10.61
C ASN A 64 -18.28 -10.50 -9.80
N LEU A 65 -17.17 -11.10 -9.37
CA LEU A 65 -17.13 -12.29 -8.52
C LEU A 65 -16.63 -11.99 -7.09
N ASN A 66 -16.49 -10.71 -6.73
CA ASN A 66 -16.29 -10.31 -5.34
C ASN A 66 -17.48 -10.69 -4.44
N GLY A 67 -17.28 -10.58 -3.13
CA GLY A 67 -18.26 -10.93 -2.10
C GLY A 67 -17.80 -12.12 -1.26
N LEU A 68 -18.74 -12.86 -0.69
CA LEU A 68 -18.38 -13.96 0.22
C LEU A 68 -17.94 -15.21 -0.53
N TRP A 69 -16.78 -15.72 -0.14
CA TRP A 69 -16.23 -17.02 -0.56
C TRP A 69 -16.07 -17.89 0.68
N GLN A 70 -16.03 -19.21 0.52
CA GLN A 70 -15.61 -20.11 1.58
C GLN A 70 -14.08 -20.14 1.65
N TYR A 71 -13.49 -20.27 2.84
CA TYR A 71 -12.03 -20.41 2.99
C TYR A 71 -11.62 -21.58 3.90
N ALA A 72 -10.39 -22.05 3.74
CA ALA A 72 -9.73 -22.98 4.64
C ALA A 72 -8.21 -22.75 4.62
N ILE A 73 -7.53 -22.95 5.75
CA ILE A 73 -6.07 -23.01 5.82
C ILE A 73 -5.65 -24.44 6.12
N THR A 74 -4.76 -24.98 5.29
CA THR A 74 -4.20 -26.32 5.45
C THR A 74 -2.69 -26.25 5.61
N PRO A 75 -2.02 -27.30 6.12
CA PRO A 75 -0.59 -27.46 5.90
C PRO A 75 -0.26 -27.38 4.40
N LYS A 76 0.91 -26.83 4.06
CA LYS A 76 1.34 -26.59 2.67
C LYS A 76 1.33 -27.85 1.80
N GLU A 77 1.72 -28.98 2.39
CA GLU A 77 1.83 -30.28 1.72
C GLU A 77 0.50 -31.08 1.73
N ALA A 78 -0.55 -30.55 2.35
CA ALA A 78 -1.85 -31.20 2.36
C ALA A 78 -2.57 -31.02 1.01
N GLY A 79 -3.38 -32.01 0.64
CA GLY A 79 -4.26 -31.92 -0.53
C GLY A 79 -5.46 -31.00 -0.31
N LYS A 80 -6.36 -30.96 -1.32
CA LYS A 80 -7.62 -30.20 -1.29
C LYS A 80 -8.40 -30.47 0.02
N PRO A 81 -8.85 -29.44 0.75
CA PRO A 81 -9.63 -29.62 1.96
C PRO A 81 -11.00 -30.21 1.65
N THR A 82 -11.49 -31.07 2.54
CA THR A 82 -12.87 -31.61 2.48
C THR A 82 -13.87 -30.75 3.25
N GLN A 83 -13.39 -29.87 4.14
CA GLN A 83 -14.18 -28.96 4.95
C GLN A 83 -13.62 -27.54 4.83
N PHE A 84 -14.51 -26.55 4.81
CA PHE A 84 -14.15 -25.13 4.82
C PHE A 84 -14.49 -24.55 6.19
N GLU A 85 -13.60 -23.68 6.69
CA GLU A 85 -13.66 -23.14 8.05
C GLU A 85 -14.72 -22.06 8.22
N GLY A 86 -15.01 -21.30 7.16
CA GLY A 86 -15.98 -20.23 7.19
C GLY A 86 -16.03 -19.44 5.90
N SER A 87 -16.54 -18.21 6.00
CA SER A 87 -16.61 -17.26 4.90
C SER A 87 -15.57 -16.15 5.02
N ILE A 88 -15.04 -15.71 3.87
CA ILE A 88 -14.13 -14.58 3.72
C ILE A 88 -14.70 -13.62 2.69
N LEU A 89 -14.60 -12.30 2.94
CA LEU A 89 -15.00 -11.28 1.99
C LEU A 89 -13.87 -10.97 1.02
N VAL A 90 -14.04 -11.40 -0.23
CA VAL A 90 -13.13 -11.13 -1.34
C VAL A 90 -13.50 -9.76 -1.95
N PRO A 91 -12.51 -8.88 -2.22
CA PRO A 91 -11.10 -9.19 -2.37
C PRO A 91 -10.23 -8.64 -1.24
N PHE A 92 -10.64 -8.76 0.02
CA PHE A 92 -9.79 -8.34 1.12
C PHE A 92 -8.83 -9.48 1.54
N PRO A 93 -7.53 -9.21 1.78
CA PRO A 93 -6.57 -10.19 2.29
C PRO A 93 -7.07 -10.85 3.56
N ILE A 94 -6.77 -12.13 3.77
CA ILE A 94 -7.24 -12.86 4.96
C ILE A 94 -6.76 -12.25 6.28
N GLU A 95 -5.63 -11.56 6.28
CA GLU A 95 -5.07 -10.83 7.41
C GLU A 95 -5.88 -9.57 7.78
N SER A 96 -6.64 -9.03 6.84
CA SER A 96 -7.35 -7.77 7.02
C SER A 96 -8.59 -7.92 7.89
N ALA A 97 -9.01 -6.83 8.53
CA ALA A 97 -10.26 -6.80 9.30
C ALA A 97 -11.49 -6.92 8.38
N LEU A 98 -11.46 -6.28 7.21
CA LEU A 98 -12.55 -6.29 6.22
C LEU A 98 -12.80 -7.66 5.60
N SER A 99 -11.81 -8.56 5.58
CA SER A 99 -12.03 -9.95 5.17
C SER A 99 -13.07 -10.68 6.04
N GLY A 100 -13.29 -10.21 7.27
CA GLY A 100 -14.08 -10.89 8.29
C GLY A 100 -13.33 -12.04 8.98
N VAL A 101 -12.07 -12.30 8.63
CA VAL A 101 -11.26 -13.39 9.18
C VAL A 101 -10.13 -12.87 10.07
N LYS A 102 -9.32 -11.94 9.56
CA LYS A 102 -8.18 -11.32 10.27
C LYS A 102 -7.20 -12.33 10.87
N ARG A 103 -6.66 -13.21 10.02
CA ARG A 103 -5.74 -14.30 10.42
C ARG A 103 -4.53 -14.36 9.51
N ALA A 104 -3.34 -14.51 10.10
CA ALA A 104 -2.10 -14.71 9.36
C ALA A 104 -2.03 -16.11 8.71
N VAL A 105 -1.51 -16.18 7.49
CA VAL A 105 -1.11 -17.43 6.83
C VAL A 105 0.40 -17.62 6.99
N LEU A 106 0.82 -18.78 7.49
CA LEU A 106 2.25 -19.07 7.70
C LEU A 106 2.89 -19.72 6.46
N PRO A 107 4.23 -19.63 6.29
CA PRO A 107 4.95 -20.27 5.18
C PRO A 107 4.86 -21.80 5.13
N THR A 108 4.32 -22.43 6.18
CA THR A 108 4.04 -23.88 6.24
C THR A 108 2.61 -24.21 5.87
N GLN A 109 1.83 -23.25 5.37
CA GLN A 109 0.41 -23.36 5.13
C GLN A 109 0.02 -23.01 3.68
N ARG A 110 -1.20 -23.37 3.31
CA ARG A 110 -1.90 -22.95 2.09
C ARG A 110 -3.26 -22.40 2.46
N LEU A 111 -3.67 -21.35 1.77
CA LEU A 111 -5.01 -20.78 1.84
C LEU A 111 -5.83 -21.29 0.67
N TRP A 112 -7.00 -21.84 0.95
CA TRP A 112 -7.95 -22.30 -0.05
C TRP A 112 -9.16 -21.39 -0.09
N TYR A 113 -9.65 -21.10 -1.29
CA TYR A 113 -10.92 -20.40 -1.51
C TYR A 113 -11.87 -21.27 -2.32
N ARG A 114 -13.16 -21.18 -2.03
CA ARG A 114 -14.22 -21.80 -2.82
C ARG A 114 -15.40 -20.87 -3.02
N ARG A 115 -15.87 -20.76 -4.26
CA ARG A 115 -17.08 -20.02 -4.62
C ARG A 115 -17.88 -20.77 -5.68
N THR A 116 -19.19 -20.56 -5.67
CA THR A 116 -20.06 -20.97 -6.77
C THR A 116 -20.53 -19.76 -7.57
N PHE A 117 -20.70 -19.91 -8.87
CA PHE A 117 -21.25 -18.88 -9.75
C PHE A 117 -22.10 -19.51 -10.86
N ALA A 118 -23.10 -18.78 -11.34
CA ALA A 118 -23.88 -19.21 -12.49
C ALA A 118 -23.08 -19.03 -13.78
N LYS A 119 -23.18 -19.98 -14.72
CA LYS A 119 -22.62 -19.84 -16.07
C LYS A 119 -23.20 -18.55 -16.73
N PRO A 120 -22.36 -17.62 -17.20
CA PRO A 120 -22.84 -16.48 -17.97
C PRO A 120 -23.57 -16.93 -19.24
N ALA A 121 -24.55 -16.14 -19.69
CA ALA A 121 -25.18 -16.37 -20.98
C ALA A 121 -24.17 -16.06 -22.09
N ILE A 122 -23.84 -17.06 -22.90
CA ILE A 122 -22.90 -16.95 -24.03
C ILE A 122 -23.58 -17.37 -25.34
N LYS A 123 -23.21 -16.74 -26.44
CA LYS A 123 -23.60 -17.11 -27.81
C LYS A 123 -22.58 -18.07 -28.41
N ASP A 124 -22.96 -18.72 -29.51
CA ASP A 124 -22.04 -19.55 -30.29
C ASP A 124 -20.80 -18.75 -30.71
N GLY A 125 -19.62 -19.29 -30.39
CA GLY A 125 -18.33 -18.66 -30.69
C GLY A 125 -17.84 -17.64 -29.65
N GLU A 126 -18.57 -17.40 -28.56
CA GLU A 126 -18.09 -16.63 -27.41
C GLU A 126 -17.29 -17.51 -26.43
N ARG A 127 -16.48 -16.84 -25.60
CA ARG A 127 -15.59 -17.39 -24.59
C ARG A 127 -15.84 -16.67 -23.26
N VAL A 128 -15.66 -17.38 -22.16
CA VAL A 128 -15.72 -16.84 -20.79
C VAL A 128 -14.32 -16.82 -20.20
N LEU A 129 -13.81 -15.62 -19.98
CA LEU A 129 -12.53 -15.39 -19.33
C LEU A 129 -12.75 -15.14 -17.84
N LEU A 130 -12.02 -15.86 -16.99
CA LEU A 130 -11.93 -15.60 -15.56
C LEU A 130 -10.70 -14.75 -15.28
N HIS A 131 -10.91 -13.59 -14.68
CA HIS A 131 -9.87 -12.62 -14.37
C HIS A 131 -9.64 -12.49 -12.87
N PHE A 132 -8.38 -12.28 -12.51
CA PHE A 132 -7.95 -11.88 -11.18
C PHE A 132 -7.12 -10.60 -11.31
N GLY A 133 -7.42 -9.59 -10.50
CA GLY A 133 -6.62 -8.37 -10.44
C GLY A 133 -5.24 -8.61 -9.83
N ALA A 134 -5.20 -9.39 -8.74
CA ALA A 134 -3.99 -9.89 -8.10
C ALA A 134 -4.33 -10.94 -7.03
N VAL A 135 -3.43 -11.91 -6.85
CA VAL A 135 -3.50 -12.92 -5.79
C VAL A 135 -2.09 -13.13 -5.23
N ASP A 136 -1.87 -12.86 -3.93
CA ASP A 136 -0.54 -12.97 -3.30
C ASP A 136 -0.31 -14.40 -2.76
N TRP A 137 0.54 -15.26 -3.33
CA TRP A 137 1.33 -15.00 -4.55
C TRP A 137 1.42 -16.19 -5.52
N GLN A 138 1.44 -17.44 -5.03
CA GLN A 138 1.45 -18.64 -5.87
C GLN A 138 0.09 -19.32 -5.83
N THR A 139 -0.60 -19.34 -6.96
CA THR A 139 -1.99 -19.75 -7.03
C THR A 139 -2.25 -20.82 -8.08
N THR A 140 -3.14 -21.76 -7.74
CA THR A 140 -3.67 -22.78 -8.64
C THR A 140 -5.19 -22.73 -8.62
N ILE A 141 -5.79 -22.69 -9.80
CA ILE A 141 -7.22 -22.49 -10.02
C ILE A 141 -7.80 -23.78 -10.61
N SER A 142 -8.96 -24.20 -10.11
CA SER A 142 -9.77 -25.24 -10.75
C SER A 142 -11.23 -24.83 -10.87
N VAL A 143 -11.87 -25.26 -11.96
CA VAL A 143 -13.30 -25.08 -12.22
C VAL A 143 -13.95 -26.45 -12.34
N ASN A 144 -15.00 -26.69 -11.56
CA ASN A 144 -15.71 -27.97 -11.49
C ASN A 144 -14.79 -29.18 -11.26
N GLY A 145 -13.71 -28.99 -10.50
CA GLY A 145 -12.73 -30.04 -10.17
C GLY A 145 -11.67 -30.30 -11.25
N MET A 146 -11.72 -29.60 -12.38
CA MET A 146 -10.69 -29.63 -13.42
C MET A 146 -9.74 -28.44 -13.26
N GLU A 147 -8.44 -28.64 -13.39
CA GLU A 147 -7.45 -27.56 -13.33
C GLU A 147 -7.68 -26.58 -14.50
N ALA A 148 -7.82 -25.29 -14.16
CA ALA A 148 -7.97 -24.22 -15.12
C ALA A 148 -6.64 -23.52 -15.42
N GLY A 149 -5.73 -23.48 -14.45
CA GLY A 149 -4.39 -22.91 -14.62
C GLY A 149 -3.73 -22.52 -13.30
N ASN A 150 -2.57 -21.89 -13.40
CA ASN A 150 -1.78 -21.39 -12.28
C ASN A 150 -1.22 -19.99 -12.57
N HIS A 151 -0.84 -19.28 -11.52
CA HIS A 151 -0.15 -17.99 -11.60
C HIS A 151 0.84 -17.85 -10.44
N THR A 152 1.96 -17.19 -10.68
CA THR A 152 2.94 -16.80 -9.67
C THR A 152 3.22 -15.31 -9.84
N GLY A 153 2.98 -14.54 -8.77
CA GLY A 153 3.15 -13.10 -8.75
C GLY A 153 2.09 -12.44 -7.88
N GLY A 154 2.50 -11.53 -7.00
CA GLY A 154 1.61 -10.95 -5.99
C GLY A 154 0.81 -9.74 -6.47
N TYR A 155 1.18 -9.17 -7.62
CA TYR A 155 0.74 -7.81 -8.03
C TYR A 155 0.23 -7.70 -9.46
N GLN A 156 0.39 -8.77 -10.26
CA GLN A 156 0.04 -8.76 -11.68
C GLN A 156 -1.35 -9.34 -11.89
N HIS A 157 -2.11 -8.72 -12.79
CA HIS A 157 -3.36 -9.32 -13.24
C HIS A 157 -3.09 -10.52 -14.15
N PHE A 158 -4.00 -11.48 -14.11
CA PHE A 158 -3.97 -12.64 -15.01
C PHE A 158 -5.38 -13.10 -15.34
N LEU A 159 -5.49 -13.89 -16.41
CA LEU A 159 -6.76 -14.44 -16.88
C LEU A 159 -6.62 -15.90 -17.30
N LEU A 160 -7.74 -16.63 -17.25
CA LEU A 160 -7.87 -18.00 -17.73
C LEU A 160 -9.13 -18.11 -18.59
N ASP A 161 -9.03 -18.71 -19.78
CA ASP A 161 -10.22 -19.10 -20.53
C ASP A 161 -10.80 -20.36 -19.87
N ILE A 162 -11.98 -20.22 -19.27
CA ILE A 162 -12.65 -21.31 -18.56
C ILE A 162 -13.84 -21.87 -19.33
N THR A 163 -14.06 -21.42 -20.57
CA THR A 163 -15.29 -21.69 -21.34
C THR A 163 -15.63 -23.18 -21.38
N ASP A 164 -14.63 -24.00 -21.70
CA ASP A 164 -14.80 -25.43 -21.93
C ASP A 164 -14.85 -26.23 -20.61
N LEU A 165 -14.62 -25.58 -19.46
CA LEU A 165 -14.76 -26.16 -18.11
C LEU A 165 -16.13 -25.90 -17.48
N LEU A 166 -16.94 -25.01 -18.09
CA LEU A 166 -18.24 -24.62 -17.56
C LEU A 166 -19.32 -25.66 -17.87
N LYS A 167 -20.16 -25.92 -16.88
CA LYS A 167 -21.42 -26.66 -17.02
C LYS A 167 -22.61 -25.71 -16.92
N GLU A 168 -23.77 -26.17 -17.41
CA GLU A 168 -25.02 -25.43 -17.24
C GLU A 168 -25.37 -25.22 -15.76
N GLY A 169 -25.97 -24.06 -15.45
CA GLY A 169 -26.32 -23.69 -14.08
C GLY A 169 -25.10 -23.27 -13.24
N GLN A 170 -24.98 -23.86 -12.04
CA GLN A 170 -23.95 -23.48 -11.05
C GLN A 170 -22.62 -24.17 -11.30
N ASN A 171 -21.53 -23.40 -11.25
CA ASN A 171 -20.15 -23.83 -11.44
C ASN A 171 -19.38 -23.62 -10.13
N GLU A 172 -18.47 -24.54 -9.80
CA GLU A 172 -17.57 -24.40 -8.64
C GLU A 172 -16.23 -23.82 -9.11
N LEU A 173 -15.78 -22.76 -8.45
CA LEU A 173 -14.43 -22.23 -8.51
C LEU A 173 -13.70 -22.58 -7.22
N LEU A 174 -12.52 -23.17 -7.33
CA LEU A 174 -11.63 -23.49 -6.22
C LEU A 174 -10.24 -22.93 -6.50
N LEU A 175 -9.69 -22.23 -5.52
CA LEU A 175 -8.36 -21.65 -5.53
C LEU A 175 -7.52 -22.24 -4.40
N SER A 176 -6.23 -22.50 -4.66
CA SER A 176 -5.24 -22.73 -3.61
C SER A 176 -4.12 -21.70 -3.74
N VAL A 177 -3.76 -21.05 -2.64
CA VAL A 177 -2.74 -20.01 -2.59
C VAL A 177 -1.67 -20.39 -1.57
N TYR A 178 -0.41 -20.31 -1.98
CA TYR A 178 0.74 -20.42 -1.11
C TYR A 178 1.46 -19.08 -1.07
N ASP A 179 1.79 -18.61 0.13
CA ASP A 179 2.55 -17.39 0.35
C ASP A 179 3.55 -17.56 1.50
N PRO A 180 4.87 -17.48 1.21
CA PRO A 180 5.91 -17.49 2.23
C PRO A 180 6.22 -16.10 2.82
N THR A 181 5.56 -15.04 2.34
CA THR A 181 5.70 -13.64 2.79
C THR A 181 7.18 -13.21 2.81
N ASP A 182 7.75 -12.93 3.99
CA ASP A 182 9.14 -12.46 4.15
C ASP A 182 10.16 -13.60 4.29
N GLN A 183 9.73 -14.85 4.13
CA GLN A 183 10.57 -16.05 4.22
C GLN A 183 10.78 -16.74 2.86
N GLY A 184 10.28 -16.15 1.77
CA GLY A 184 10.38 -16.72 0.43
C GLY A 184 11.16 -15.88 -0.58
N PRO A 185 11.22 -16.35 -1.84
CA PRO A 185 11.86 -15.63 -2.93
C PRO A 185 10.95 -14.55 -3.56
N ASN A 186 9.70 -14.43 -3.12
CA ASN A 186 8.72 -13.53 -3.70
C ASN A 186 9.05 -12.04 -3.45
N PRO A 187 8.72 -11.17 -4.41
CA PRO A 187 8.56 -9.75 -4.14
C PRO A 187 7.43 -9.55 -3.13
N HIS A 188 7.71 -8.87 -2.02
CA HIS A 188 6.70 -8.60 -0.98
C HIS A 188 6.80 -7.20 -0.39
N GLY A 189 7.74 -6.37 -0.87
CA GLY A 189 7.87 -4.98 -0.41
C GLY A 189 8.11 -4.90 1.10
N LYS A 190 7.16 -4.30 1.83
CA LYS A 190 7.23 -4.11 3.30
C LYS A 190 6.42 -5.13 4.12
N GLN A 191 5.79 -6.11 3.49
CA GLN A 191 5.02 -7.15 4.17
C GLN A 191 5.91 -8.05 5.01
N VAL A 192 5.55 -8.30 6.27
CA VAL A 192 6.24 -9.24 7.16
C VAL A 192 5.25 -9.95 8.08
N LEU A 193 5.59 -11.18 8.49
CA LEU A 193 4.78 -11.95 9.44
C LEU A 193 4.75 -11.33 10.87
N ALA A 194 5.78 -10.55 11.21
CA ALA A 194 5.91 -9.88 12.50
C ALA A 194 6.16 -8.36 12.30
N PRO A 195 5.09 -7.55 12.12
CA PRO A 195 5.19 -6.12 11.86
C PRO A 195 5.99 -5.37 12.93
N LYS A 196 6.92 -4.54 12.50
CA LYS A 196 7.78 -3.73 13.37
C LYS A 196 8.49 -2.64 12.58
N GLY A 197 8.70 -1.48 13.23
CA GLY A 197 9.33 -0.33 12.61
C GLY A 197 8.63 0.04 11.30
N ILE A 198 9.37 0.01 10.20
CA ILE A 198 8.93 0.37 8.85
C ILE A 198 8.43 -0.82 8.01
N ARG A 199 8.07 -1.93 8.67
CA ARG A 199 7.58 -3.18 8.06
C ARG A 199 6.20 -3.50 8.63
N TYR A 200 5.27 -3.87 7.75
CA TYR A 200 3.84 -3.85 8.00
C TYR A 200 3.20 -5.23 7.88
N THR A 201 1.93 -5.31 8.26
CA THR A 201 1.12 -6.53 8.20
C THR A 201 1.16 -7.17 6.81
N ALA A 202 1.34 -8.50 6.79
CA ALA A 202 1.31 -9.30 5.57
C ALA A 202 -0.05 -9.28 4.87
N THR A 203 -0.05 -9.61 3.58
CA THR A 203 -1.23 -9.79 2.73
C THR A 203 -1.08 -11.11 1.99
N THR A 204 -1.99 -12.04 2.22
CA THR A 204 -2.01 -13.32 1.50
C THR A 204 -3.37 -13.50 0.81
N GLY A 205 -3.32 -14.08 -0.40
CA GLY A 205 -4.50 -14.47 -1.16
C GLY A 205 -5.05 -13.37 -2.05
N ILE A 206 -6.35 -13.44 -2.32
CA ILE A 206 -7.00 -12.53 -3.26
C ILE A 206 -7.12 -11.15 -2.62
N TRP A 207 -6.40 -10.17 -3.14
CA TRP A 207 -6.41 -8.79 -2.62
C TRP A 207 -6.91 -7.73 -3.63
N GLN A 208 -7.19 -8.14 -4.88
CA GLN A 208 -7.90 -7.32 -5.86
C GLN A 208 -9.08 -8.07 -6.50
N THR A 209 -9.95 -7.33 -7.19
CA THR A 209 -11.22 -7.84 -7.74
C THR A 209 -11.04 -9.11 -8.58
N VAL A 210 -12.02 -10.02 -8.47
CA VAL A 210 -12.17 -11.20 -9.34
C VAL A 210 -13.41 -10.99 -10.21
N TRP A 211 -13.33 -11.27 -11.50
CA TRP A 211 -14.48 -11.08 -12.39
C TRP A 211 -14.47 -12.01 -13.60
N LEU A 212 -15.61 -12.12 -14.27
CA LEU A 212 -15.75 -12.79 -15.56
C LEU A 212 -15.91 -11.76 -16.67
N GLU A 213 -15.42 -12.08 -17.86
CA GLU A 213 -15.73 -11.39 -19.10
C GLU A 213 -16.21 -12.39 -20.14
N THR A 214 -17.23 -12.00 -20.91
CA THR A 214 -17.65 -12.77 -22.09
C THR A 214 -17.18 -12.03 -23.33
N VAL A 215 -16.36 -12.71 -24.12
CA VAL A 215 -15.68 -12.14 -25.29
C VAL A 215 -15.87 -13.05 -26.51
N PRO A 216 -15.73 -12.54 -27.74
CA PRO A 216 -15.64 -13.40 -28.93
C PRO A 216 -14.39 -14.29 -28.91
N ALA A 217 -14.39 -15.37 -29.70
CA ALA A 217 -13.23 -16.26 -29.84
C ALA A 217 -11.93 -15.51 -30.20
N ILE A 218 -12.00 -14.59 -31.16
CA ILE A 218 -10.92 -13.65 -31.48
C ILE A 218 -11.34 -12.29 -30.92
N HIS A 219 -10.58 -11.80 -29.95
CA HIS A 219 -10.89 -10.57 -29.22
C HIS A 219 -9.63 -9.74 -29.01
N ILE A 220 -9.83 -8.47 -28.67
CA ILE A 220 -8.74 -7.54 -28.31
C ILE A 220 -8.21 -7.96 -26.94
N SER A 221 -6.94 -8.34 -26.88
CA SER A 221 -6.27 -8.85 -25.68
C SER A 221 -5.57 -7.75 -24.88
N SER A 222 -4.91 -6.81 -25.56
CA SER A 222 -4.25 -5.65 -24.94
C SER A 222 -4.06 -4.50 -25.94
N LEU A 223 -3.68 -3.33 -25.40
CA LEU A 223 -3.38 -2.12 -26.15
C LEU A 223 -2.01 -1.59 -25.73
N ASP A 224 -1.21 -1.14 -26.69
CA ASP A 224 0.02 -0.39 -26.43
C ASP A 224 -0.23 1.05 -26.85
N ILE A 225 -0.24 1.97 -25.88
CA ILE A 225 -0.64 3.37 -26.08
C ILE A 225 0.57 4.26 -25.80
N VAL A 226 1.21 4.76 -26.87
CA VAL A 226 2.42 5.57 -26.77
C VAL A 226 2.18 7.00 -27.30
N PRO A 227 2.18 8.03 -26.43
CA PRO A 227 1.97 9.41 -26.86
C PRO A 227 3.23 10.02 -27.51
N GLU A 228 3.18 10.27 -28.81
CA GLU A 228 4.28 10.84 -29.60
C GLU A 228 4.09 12.36 -29.76
N VAL A 229 4.36 13.10 -28.68
CA VAL A 229 4.09 14.55 -28.59
C VAL A 229 4.80 15.36 -29.68
N ASP A 230 6.08 15.08 -29.95
CA ASP A 230 6.86 15.82 -30.95
C ASP A 230 6.49 15.44 -32.39
N GLY A 231 6.02 14.21 -32.60
CA GLY A 231 5.48 13.76 -33.88
C GLY A 231 4.05 14.25 -34.14
N GLY A 232 3.32 14.64 -33.09
CA GLY A 232 1.91 15.06 -33.18
C GLY A 232 0.97 13.90 -33.48
N TYR A 233 1.18 12.73 -32.88
CA TYR A 233 0.29 11.57 -33.03
C TYR A 233 0.30 10.67 -31.78
N LEU A 234 -0.71 9.79 -31.67
CA LEU A 234 -0.67 8.64 -30.76
C LEU A 234 -0.23 7.41 -31.56
N SER A 235 0.79 6.69 -31.10
CA SER A 235 1.11 5.35 -31.61
C SER A 235 0.31 4.31 -30.82
N LEU A 236 -0.49 3.52 -31.52
CA LEU A 236 -1.38 2.52 -30.97
C LEU A 236 -1.08 1.16 -31.60
N THR A 237 -0.73 0.16 -30.80
CA THR A 237 -0.74 -1.25 -31.25
C THR A 237 -1.91 -1.95 -30.57
N VAL A 238 -2.74 -2.64 -31.35
CA VAL A 238 -3.88 -3.40 -30.84
C VAL A 238 -3.59 -4.88 -30.95
N HIS A 239 -3.42 -5.55 -29.81
CA HIS A 239 -3.13 -6.97 -29.77
C HIS A 239 -4.42 -7.78 -29.73
N THR A 240 -4.36 -8.97 -30.32
CA THR A 240 -5.51 -9.89 -30.42
C THR A 240 -5.17 -11.24 -29.78
N SER A 241 -6.19 -11.96 -29.30
CA SER A 241 -6.02 -13.25 -28.62
C SER A 241 -5.50 -14.37 -29.53
N GLN A 242 -5.68 -14.22 -30.84
CA GLN A 242 -5.25 -15.15 -31.88
C GLN A 242 -4.90 -14.35 -33.14
N GLU A 243 -4.32 -14.99 -34.16
CA GLU A 243 -4.11 -14.38 -35.48
C GLU A 243 -5.42 -13.83 -36.04
N ALA A 244 -5.37 -12.61 -36.56
CA ALA A 244 -6.54 -11.82 -36.94
C ALA A 244 -6.38 -11.20 -38.34
N ASP A 245 -5.78 -11.95 -39.28
CA ASP A 245 -5.42 -11.47 -40.63
C ASP A 245 -6.61 -10.99 -41.48
N ASP A 246 -7.80 -11.56 -41.24
CA ASP A 246 -9.05 -11.16 -41.91
C ASP A 246 -9.89 -10.15 -41.11
N TYR A 247 -9.29 -9.61 -40.04
CA TYR A 247 -9.86 -8.54 -39.23
C TYR A 247 -9.18 -7.21 -39.50
N ASN A 248 -9.91 -6.16 -39.15
CA ASN A 248 -9.49 -4.80 -39.29
C ASN A 248 -9.75 -4.02 -38.00
N ILE A 249 -8.80 -3.18 -37.60
CA ILE A 249 -8.93 -2.29 -36.46
C ILE A 249 -9.51 -0.96 -36.93
N ILE A 250 -10.50 -0.45 -36.18
CA ILE A 250 -10.95 0.93 -36.25
C ILE A 250 -10.76 1.55 -34.87
N ALA A 251 -9.87 2.53 -34.77
CA ALA A 251 -9.62 3.26 -33.53
C ALA A 251 -9.95 4.74 -33.68
N GLU A 252 -10.69 5.29 -32.71
CA GLU A 252 -11.21 6.65 -32.69
C GLU A 252 -10.81 7.33 -31.39
N ALA A 253 -10.11 8.47 -31.49
CA ALA A 253 -9.76 9.32 -30.36
C ALA A 253 -10.72 10.51 -30.29
N SER A 254 -11.26 10.79 -29.11
CA SER A 254 -12.20 11.89 -28.86
C SER A 254 -11.72 12.81 -27.76
N ALA A 255 -11.99 14.10 -27.91
CA ALA A 255 -11.77 15.15 -26.93
C ALA A 255 -13.11 15.77 -26.57
N ASP A 256 -13.48 15.75 -25.29
CA ASP A 256 -14.75 16.29 -24.79
C ASP A 256 -15.98 15.77 -25.58
N GLY A 257 -15.97 14.48 -25.94
CA GLY A 257 -17.02 13.81 -26.71
C GLY A 257 -17.00 14.07 -28.23
N VAL A 258 -16.02 14.82 -28.75
CA VAL A 258 -15.88 15.10 -30.19
C VAL A 258 -14.68 14.32 -30.75
N GLN A 259 -14.89 13.57 -31.83
CA GLN A 259 -13.81 12.86 -32.52
C GLN A 259 -12.76 13.86 -33.06
N VAL A 260 -11.50 13.65 -32.69
CA VAL A 260 -10.36 14.48 -33.08
C VAL A 260 -9.31 13.72 -33.89
N GLY A 261 -9.39 12.39 -33.90
CA GLY A 261 -8.53 11.55 -34.70
C GLY A 261 -9.14 10.16 -34.88
N SER A 262 -8.81 9.52 -35.99
CA SER A 262 -9.18 8.12 -36.23
C SER A 262 -8.15 7.46 -37.12
N ILE A 263 -8.00 6.15 -36.97
CA ILE A 263 -7.17 5.33 -37.83
C ILE A 263 -7.84 3.99 -38.12
N ASN A 264 -7.52 3.45 -39.27
CA ASN A 264 -7.90 2.12 -39.71
C ASN A 264 -6.62 1.37 -40.09
N GLY A 265 -6.48 0.11 -39.68
CA GLY A 265 -5.39 -0.75 -40.10
C GLY A 265 -5.47 -2.16 -39.51
N SER A 266 -4.40 -2.93 -39.66
CA SER A 266 -4.34 -4.32 -39.19
C SER A 266 -4.05 -4.40 -37.69
N ALA A 267 -4.54 -5.48 -37.07
CA ALA A 267 -4.16 -5.84 -35.69
C ALA A 267 -2.66 -6.17 -35.61
N ASN A 268 -2.09 -6.10 -34.40
CA ASN A 268 -0.69 -6.43 -34.10
C ASN A 268 0.35 -5.59 -34.87
N GLN A 269 -0.06 -4.46 -35.45
CA GLN A 269 0.81 -3.52 -36.15
C GLN A 269 0.69 -2.11 -35.53
N PRO A 270 1.78 -1.30 -35.53
CA PRO A 270 1.70 0.08 -35.05
C PRO A 270 0.81 0.94 -35.95
N LEU A 271 -0.24 1.51 -35.37
CA LEU A 271 -1.15 2.46 -36.01
C LEU A 271 -0.91 3.87 -35.46
N ARG A 272 -0.99 4.90 -36.30
CA ARG A 272 -0.74 6.30 -35.90
C ARG A 272 -2.00 7.14 -36.01
N ILE A 273 -2.57 7.55 -34.88
CA ILE A 273 -3.69 8.48 -34.82
C ILE A 273 -3.14 9.91 -34.80
N SER A 274 -3.34 10.68 -35.87
CA SER A 274 -2.82 12.05 -35.97
C SER A 274 -3.51 13.01 -35.00
N LEU A 275 -2.71 13.75 -34.22
CA LEU A 275 -3.12 14.73 -33.20
C LEU A 275 -2.16 15.95 -33.18
N PRO A 276 -2.01 16.69 -34.30
CA PRO A 276 -0.94 17.70 -34.47
C PRO A 276 -1.05 18.91 -33.53
N LYS A 277 -2.18 19.10 -32.86
CA LYS A 277 -2.43 20.17 -31.87
C LYS A 277 -2.97 19.58 -30.58
N ALA A 278 -2.35 18.50 -30.11
CA ALA A 278 -2.77 17.84 -28.88
C ALA A 278 -2.77 18.81 -27.68
N ARG A 279 -3.84 18.75 -26.87
CA ARG A 279 -3.88 19.29 -25.53
C ARG A 279 -3.12 18.32 -24.63
N LEU A 280 -2.00 18.78 -24.08
CA LEU A 280 -1.09 17.92 -23.36
C LEU A 280 -1.56 17.69 -21.93
N TRP A 281 -1.40 16.46 -21.44
CA TRP A 281 -1.66 16.10 -20.06
C TRP A 281 -0.56 16.66 -19.15
N SER A 282 -0.95 17.31 -18.04
CA SER A 282 -0.07 17.71 -16.93
C SER A 282 -0.83 17.76 -15.61
N PRO A 283 -0.17 17.92 -14.45
CA PRO A 283 -0.86 18.11 -13.17
C PRO A 283 -1.81 19.33 -13.14
N GLU A 284 -1.50 20.38 -13.89
CA GLU A 284 -2.32 21.60 -14.00
C GLU A 284 -3.47 21.44 -15.00
N ASP A 285 -3.28 20.60 -16.02
CA ASP A 285 -4.26 20.30 -17.05
C ASP A 285 -4.29 18.78 -17.34
N PRO A 286 -4.95 17.96 -16.50
CA PRO A 286 -4.95 16.50 -16.64
C PRO A 286 -5.91 16.03 -17.74
N PHE A 287 -5.72 16.57 -18.93
CA PHE A 287 -6.56 16.28 -20.07
C PHE A 287 -6.34 14.86 -20.57
N LEU A 288 -7.44 14.10 -20.68
CA LEU A 288 -7.45 12.74 -21.21
C LEU A 288 -8.37 12.69 -22.42
N TYR A 289 -7.89 12.06 -23.47
CA TYR A 289 -8.67 11.70 -24.64
C TYR A 289 -9.36 10.37 -24.40
N ASP A 290 -10.61 10.24 -24.82
CA ASP A 290 -11.29 8.95 -24.87
C ASP A 290 -10.84 8.20 -26.13
N LEU A 291 -10.61 6.89 -26.01
CA LEU A 291 -10.20 6.02 -27.12
C LEU A 291 -11.21 4.88 -27.25
N SER A 292 -11.83 4.75 -28.42
CA SER A 292 -12.65 3.59 -28.77
C SER A 292 -11.89 2.73 -29.77
N VAL A 293 -11.73 1.44 -29.49
CA VAL A 293 -11.06 0.48 -30.38
C VAL A 293 -12.03 -0.64 -30.75
N LYS A 294 -12.26 -0.83 -32.04
CA LYS A 294 -13.15 -1.84 -32.61
C LYS A 294 -12.35 -2.84 -33.44
N LEU A 295 -12.65 -4.12 -33.27
CA LEU A 295 -12.16 -5.22 -34.10
C LEU A 295 -13.29 -5.62 -35.06
N VAL A 296 -13.05 -5.47 -36.37
CA VAL A 296 -14.06 -5.56 -37.42
C VAL A 296 -13.74 -6.68 -38.38
N LYS A 297 -14.72 -7.53 -38.70
CA LYS A 297 -14.63 -8.59 -39.73
C LYS A 297 -15.80 -8.46 -40.68
N ASN A 298 -15.55 -8.48 -41.99
CA ASN A 298 -16.60 -8.34 -43.02
C ASN A 298 -17.56 -7.15 -42.75
N ASN A 299 -17.00 -5.98 -42.41
CA ASN A 299 -17.73 -4.75 -42.03
C ASN A 299 -18.62 -4.86 -40.78
N THR A 300 -18.51 -5.94 -40.00
CA THR A 300 -19.23 -6.13 -38.73
C THR A 300 -18.26 -5.99 -37.57
N THR A 301 -18.59 -5.16 -36.58
CA THR A 301 -17.81 -5.09 -35.34
C THR A 301 -18.02 -6.38 -34.55
N THR A 302 -16.93 -7.12 -34.37
CA THR A 302 -16.91 -8.40 -33.65
C THR A 302 -16.54 -8.21 -32.18
N ASP A 303 -15.62 -7.29 -31.90
CA ASP A 303 -15.21 -6.94 -30.54
C ASP A 303 -15.00 -5.43 -30.40
N GLN A 304 -15.14 -4.90 -29.18
CA GLN A 304 -14.90 -3.49 -28.89
C GLN A 304 -14.43 -3.29 -27.44
N VAL A 305 -13.44 -2.43 -27.27
CA VAL A 305 -13.00 -1.94 -25.96
C VAL A 305 -12.96 -0.40 -25.94
N GLY A 306 -13.26 0.16 -24.77
CA GLY A 306 -13.01 1.57 -24.46
C GLY A 306 -11.71 1.72 -23.68
N SER A 307 -11.02 2.85 -23.87
CA SER A 307 -9.77 3.18 -23.21
C SER A 307 -9.62 4.71 -23.13
N TYR A 308 -8.51 5.20 -22.60
CA TYR A 308 -8.18 6.62 -22.58
C TYR A 308 -6.67 6.83 -22.64
N PHE A 309 -6.25 8.04 -23.02
CA PHE A 309 -4.82 8.39 -23.03
C PHE A 309 -4.58 9.86 -22.76
N GLY A 310 -3.40 10.17 -22.21
CA GLY A 310 -2.89 11.53 -22.04
C GLY A 310 -1.71 11.77 -22.96
N MET A 311 -1.73 12.84 -23.75
CA MET A 311 -0.59 13.25 -24.57
C MET A 311 0.45 13.95 -23.69
N ARG A 312 1.57 13.30 -23.37
CA ARG A 312 2.63 13.89 -22.55
C ARG A 312 4.01 13.32 -22.88
N LYS A 313 5.05 14.12 -22.71
CA LYS A 313 6.45 13.68 -22.77
C LYS A 313 7.20 14.15 -21.53
N ILE A 314 8.13 13.34 -21.04
CA ILE A 314 9.03 13.69 -19.94
C ILE A 314 10.48 13.45 -20.36
N GLY A 315 11.41 14.23 -19.83
CA GLY A 315 12.84 14.02 -20.07
C GLY A 315 13.72 14.91 -19.21
N ILE A 316 15.03 14.64 -19.23
CA ILE A 316 16.04 15.49 -18.61
C ILE A 316 16.53 16.53 -19.62
N GLN A 317 16.51 17.80 -19.24
CA GLN A 317 17.04 18.90 -20.05
C GLN A 317 17.82 19.87 -19.16
N LYS A 318 18.69 20.67 -19.78
CA LYS A 318 19.38 21.76 -19.09
C LYS A 318 18.47 22.99 -19.00
N ASP A 319 18.37 23.57 -17.82
CA ASP A 319 17.73 24.88 -17.63
C ASP A 319 18.61 26.03 -18.15
N SER A 320 18.13 27.27 -18.01
CA SER A 320 18.85 28.47 -18.46
C SER A 320 20.17 28.73 -17.72
N LYS A 321 20.42 28.04 -16.60
CA LYS A 321 21.68 28.07 -15.85
C LYS A 321 22.59 26.88 -16.18
N GLY A 322 22.19 26.04 -17.15
CA GLY A 322 22.92 24.84 -17.55
C GLY A 322 22.78 23.66 -16.60
N GLN A 323 21.85 23.70 -15.65
CA GLN A 323 21.63 22.64 -14.67
C GLN A 323 20.64 21.61 -15.21
N GLU A 324 20.89 20.33 -14.97
CA GLU A 324 20.03 19.24 -15.45
C GLU A 324 18.78 19.10 -14.58
N ARG A 325 17.61 19.20 -15.21
CA ARG A 325 16.30 19.19 -14.56
C ARG A 325 15.34 18.24 -15.25
N ILE A 326 14.29 17.88 -14.53
CA ILE A 326 13.11 17.19 -15.04
C ILE A 326 12.24 18.20 -15.80
N PHE A 327 11.89 17.86 -17.04
CA PHE A 327 11.00 18.64 -17.89
C PHE A 327 9.81 17.79 -18.30
N LEU A 328 8.59 18.29 -18.01
CA LEU A 328 7.34 17.74 -18.52
C LEU A 328 6.85 18.63 -19.66
N ASN A 329 6.56 18.05 -20.82
CA ASN A 329 6.06 18.76 -22.00
C ASN A 329 6.97 19.95 -22.41
N GLY A 330 8.28 19.82 -22.23
CA GLY A 330 9.25 20.89 -22.52
C GLY A 330 9.24 22.05 -21.51
N LYS A 331 8.59 21.89 -20.35
CA LYS A 331 8.59 22.88 -19.26
C LYS A 331 9.27 22.30 -18.02
N TYR A 332 10.17 23.07 -17.42
CA TYR A 332 10.75 22.72 -16.12
C TYR A 332 9.62 22.46 -15.11
N THR A 333 9.65 21.29 -14.49
CA THR A 333 8.65 20.87 -13.51
C THR A 333 9.40 20.33 -12.30
N TYR A 334 9.26 21.00 -11.16
CA TYR A 334 9.76 20.46 -9.90
C TYR A 334 8.78 19.38 -9.42
N ASN A 335 9.28 18.15 -9.22
CA ASN A 335 8.48 17.07 -8.67
C ASN A 335 8.44 17.22 -7.14
N LEU A 336 7.45 17.94 -6.63
CA LEU A 336 7.20 18.07 -5.20
C LEU A 336 6.20 16.98 -4.82
N GLY A 337 6.70 15.93 -4.16
CA GLY A 337 5.90 14.74 -3.89
C GLY A 337 5.93 14.23 -2.47
N VAL A 338 5.20 13.13 -2.30
CA VAL A 338 5.10 12.36 -1.07
C VAL A 338 5.33 10.88 -1.37
N LEU A 339 5.86 10.15 -0.40
CA LEU A 339 6.03 8.70 -0.47
C LEU A 339 4.81 8.00 0.11
N ASP A 340 4.07 7.26 -0.70
CA ASP A 340 2.83 6.58 -0.29
C ASP A 340 3.06 5.06 -0.19
N GLN A 341 2.88 4.49 1.01
CA GLN A 341 3.00 3.06 1.28
C GLN A 341 1.82 2.24 0.72
N GLY A 342 0.64 2.86 0.55
CA GLY A 342 -0.56 2.19 0.05
C GLY A 342 -1.23 1.24 1.05
N PHE A 343 -1.16 1.50 2.35
CA PHE A 343 -1.81 0.67 3.38
C PHE A 343 -3.11 1.31 3.92
N TRP A 344 -4.04 0.45 4.32
CA TRP A 344 -5.35 0.77 4.89
C TRP A 344 -5.53 0.09 6.27
N PRO A 345 -6.04 0.79 7.30
CA PRO A 345 -6.10 0.23 8.66
C PRO A 345 -6.91 -1.06 8.75
N GLU A 346 -8.03 -1.12 8.04
CA GLU A 346 -8.96 -2.25 8.06
C GLU A 346 -8.80 -3.20 6.87
N GLY A 347 -8.20 -2.74 5.77
CA GLY A 347 -8.10 -3.46 4.49
C GLY A 347 -6.68 -3.90 4.10
N ILE A 348 -5.66 -3.43 4.83
CA ILE A 348 -4.23 -3.64 4.56
C ILE A 348 -3.87 -3.16 3.16
N TYR A 349 -3.87 -4.04 2.15
CA TYR A 349 -3.59 -3.66 0.76
C TYR A 349 -4.79 -3.15 -0.02
N THR A 350 -6.00 -3.54 0.38
CA THR A 350 -7.21 -3.29 -0.38
C THR A 350 -7.97 -2.12 0.23
N ALA A 351 -8.18 -1.07 -0.56
CA ALA A 351 -9.02 0.05 -0.13
C ALA A 351 -10.47 -0.41 0.09
N PRO A 352 -11.19 0.13 1.09
CA PRO A 352 -12.58 -0.26 1.35
C PRO A 352 -13.52 0.02 0.17
N THR A 353 -13.29 1.12 -0.56
CA THR A 353 -14.10 1.56 -1.72
C THR A 353 -13.23 2.23 -2.78
N ASP A 354 -13.73 2.36 -4.02
CA ASP A 354 -13.06 3.15 -5.07
C ASP A 354 -12.94 4.64 -4.71
N GLU A 355 -13.93 5.17 -3.99
CA GLU A 355 -13.89 6.54 -3.47
C GLU A 355 -12.76 6.73 -2.46
N ALA A 356 -12.43 5.70 -1.67
CA ALA A 356 -11.28 5.75 -0.76
C ALA A 356 -9.95 5.88 -1.54
N LEU A 357 -9.77 5.09 -2.62
CA LEU A 357 -8.62 5.25 -3.53
C LEU A 357 -8.55 6.66 -4.11
N ARG A 358 -9.68 7.17 -4.62
CA ARG A 358 -9.77 8.52 -5.18
C ARG A 358 -9.44 9.59 -4.13
N PHE A 359 -9.89 9.40 -2.89
CA PHE A 359 -9.67 10.34 -1.80
C PHE A 359 -8.18 10.51 -1.51
N ASP A 360 -7.40 9.44 -1.42
CA ASP A 360 -5.98 9.55 -1.08
C ASP A 360 -5.23 10.42 -2.11
N ILE A 361 -5.48 10.21 -3.41
CA ILE A 361 -4.93 11.05 -4.50
C ILE A 361 -5.41 12.49 -4.38
N ALA A 362 -6.71 12.68 -4.14
CA ALA A 362 -7.34 13.97 -3.99
C ALA A 362 -6.79 14.76 -2.79
N ALA A 363 -6.53 14.09 -1.68
CA ALA A 363 -5.93 14.66 -0.47
C ALA A 363 -4.50 15.13 -0.72
N ILE A 364 -3.68 14.31 -1.36
CA ILE A 364 -2.30 14.64 -1.71
C ILE A 364 -2.24 15.85 -2.66
N LYS A 365 -3.06 15.86 -3.72
CA LYS A 365 -3.21 17.03 -4.59
C LYS A 365 -3.70 18.26 -3.82
N GLY A 366 -4.68 18.04 -2.93
CA GLY A 366 -5.25 19.05 -2.05
C GLY A 366 -4.22 19.70 -1.12
N MET A 367 -3.19 18.97 -0.70
CA MET A 367 -2.06 19.50 0.09
C MET A 367 -1.09 20.35 -0.74
N GLY A 368 -1.20 20.35 -2.07
CA GLY A 368 -0.34 21.12 -2.98
C GLY A 368 0.86 20.34 -3.53
N PHE A 369 0.90 19.02 -3.33
CA PHE A 369 1.84 18.14 -4.02
C PHE A 369 1.39 17.88 -5.46
N ASN A 370 2.34 17.65 -6.35
CA ASN A 370 2.09 17.26 -7.74
C ASN A 370 2.58 15.86 -8.08
N THR A 371 3.28 15.19 -7.15
CA THR A 371 3.89 13.88 -7.36
C THR A 371 3.55 12.92 -6.21
N ILE A 372 3.31 11.65 -6.53
CA ILE A 372 3.30 10.54 -5.58
C ILE A 372 4.39 9.56 -5.98
N ARG A 373 5.25 9.17 -5.04
CA ARG A 373 6.08 7.98 -5.18
C ARG A 373 5.35 6.82 -4.51
N LYS A 374 4.85 5.87 -5.31
CA LYS A 374 4.19 4.67 -4.79
C LYS A 374 5.28 3.68 -4.39
N HIS A 375 5.43 3.46 -3.09
CA HIS A 375 6.61 2.82 -2.54
C HIS A 375 6.50 1.30 -2.50
N ILE A 376 7.39 0.63 -3.24
CA ILE A 376 7.59 -0.83 -3.33
C ILE A 376 6.31 -1.67 -3.27
N LYS A 377 5.25 -1.18 -3.92
CA LYS A 377 3.91 -1.76 -4.03
C LYS A 377 3.34 -1.37 -5.39
N ILE A 378 2.58 -2.25 -6.03
CA ILE A 378 1.72 -1.90 -7.18
C ILE A 378 0.28 -1.78 -6.70
N GLU A 379 -0.46 -0.75 -7.10
CA GLU A 379 -1.88 -0.59 -6.76
C GLU A 379 -2.79 -1.23 -7.82
N PRO A 380 -4.11 -1.40 -7.57
CA PRO A 380 -5.06 -1.72 -8.63
C PRO A 380 -5.09 -0.64 -9.71
N ASP A 381 -5.36 -1.00 -10.98
CA ASP A 381 -5.46 -0.07 -12.13
C ASP A 381 -6.34 1.16 -11.83
N ARG A 382 -7.36 1.00 -11.01
CA ARG A 382 -8.26 2.08 -10.59
C ARG A 382 -7.54 3.20 -9.82
N TRP A 383 -6.50 2.90 -9.05
CA TRP A 383 -5.70 3.92 -8.38
C TRP A 383 -4.96 4.81 -9.39
N TYR A 384 -4.34 4.20 -10.41
CA TYR A 384 -3.67 4.93 -11.49
C TYR A 384 -4.65 5.71 -12.35
N TYR A 385 -5.85 5.18 -12.60
CA TYR A 385 -6.93 5.92 -13.25
C TYR A 385 -7.29 7.21 -12.50
N HIS A 386 -7.40 7.16 -11.17
CA HIS A 386 -7.63 8.36 -10.37
C HIS A 386 -6.45 9.32 -10.42
N ALA A 387 -5.21 8.83 -10.42
CA ALA A 387 -4.00 9.66 -10.61
C ALA A 387 -3.98 10.36 -11.99
N ASP A 388 -4.35 9.64 -13.05
CA ASP A 388 -4.47 10.16 -14.41
C ASP A 388 -5.53 11.26 -14.50
N LYS A 389 -6.73 11.01 -13.96
CA LYS A 389 -7.87 11.93 -13.98
C LYS A 389 -7.65 13.16 -13.11
N LEU A 390 -7.09 12.96 -11.92
CA LEU A 390 -6.85 14.05 -10.98
C LEU A 390 -5.61 14.84 -11.33
N GLY A 391 -4.69 14.32 -12.14
CA GLY A 391 -3.48 15.03 -12.55
C GLY A 391 -2.42 15.05 -11.46
N ILE A 392 -1.88 13.87 -11.16
CA ILE A 392 -0.73 13.67 -10.28
C ILE A 392 0.32 12.86 -11.04
N LEU A 393 1.58 13.27 -10.92
CA LEU A 393 2.73 12.50 -11.42
C LEU A 393 2.98 11.32 -10.49
N VAL A 394 3.29 10.16 -11.06
CA VAL A 394 3.58 8.95 -10.30
C VAL A 394 5.01 8.50 -10.60
N TRP A 395 5.76 8.30 -9.52
CA TRP A 395 6.99 7.53 -9.51
C TRP A 395 6.63 6.15 -8.99
N GLN A 396 6.72 5.13 -9.85
CA GLN A 396 6.32 3.78 -9.51
C GLN A 396 7.55 2.97 -9.13
N ASP A 397 7.63 2.57 -7.86
CA ASP A 397 8.67 1.66 -7.39
C ASP A 397 8.36 0.22 -7.79
N MET A 398 9.41 -0.52 -8.13
CA MET A 398 9.38 -1.97 -8.29
C MET A 398 9.33 -2.65 -6.93
N VAL A 399 8.65 -3.80 -6.85
CA VAL A 399 8.47 -4.52 -5.59
C VAL A 399 9.74 -5.29 -5.25
N THR A 400 10.29 -5.07 -4.06
CA THR A 400 11.55 -5.69 -3.61
C THR A 400 11.32 -7.10 -3.06
N CYS A 401 12.26 -8.01 -3.34
CA CYS A 401 12.37 -9.31 -2.68
C CYS A 401 13.33 -9.21 -1.48
N ALA A 402 13.02 -9.81 -0.32
CA ALA A 402 13.95 -9.83 0.82
C ALA A 402 15.07 -10.88 0.71
N SER A 403 15.59 -11.11 -0.49
CA SER A 403 16.62 -12.12 -0.75
C SER A 403 17.42 -11.82 -2.02
N LEU A 404 18.70 -12.20 -2.02
CA LEU A 404 19.61 -12.13 -3.18
C LEU A 404 19.90 -13.50 -3.81
N GLN A 405 19.16 -14.54 -3.40
CA GLN A 405 19.29 -15.87 -4.01
C GLN A 405 18.82 -15.85 -5.47
N PRO A 406 19.34 -16.75 -6.34
CA PRO A 406 19.01 -16.76 -7.76
C PRO A 406 17.50 -16.77 -8.06
N GLU A 407 16.72 -17.51 -7.28
CA GLU A 407 15.27 -17.63 -7.45
C GLU A 407 14.55 -16.31 -7.13
N ALA A 408 15.02 -15.57 -6.12
CA ALA A 408 14.46 -14.26 -5.78
C ALA A 408 14.80 -13.19 -6.85
N LYS A 409 16.00 -13.26 -7.41
CA LYS A 409 16.40 -12.39 -8.55
C LYS A 409 15.56 -12.68 -9.80
N ALA A 410 15.31 -13.96 -10.07
CA ALA A 410 14.46 -14.37 -11.18
C ALA A 410 13.01 -13.89 -10.98
N ALA A 411 12.45 -14.08 -9.77
CA ALA A 411 11.12 -13.58 -9.42
C ALA A 411 11.04 -12.05 -9.55
N PHE A 412 12.02 -11.32 -8.99
CA PHE A 412 12.10 -9.86 -9.14
C PHE A 412 12.09 -9.42 -10.60
N GLU A 413 12.95 -9.99 -11.46
CA GLU A 413 13.03 -9.58 -12.87
C GLU A 413 11.76 -9.95 -13.65
N THR A 414 11.22 -11.17 -13.46
CA THR A 414 10.00 -11.61 -14.15
C THR A 414 8.77 -10.80 -13.74
N GLU A 415 8.54 -10.64 -12.44
CA GLU A 415 7.35 -9.94 -11.94
C GLU A 415 7.40 -8.44 -12.22
N ASN A 416 8.57 -7.80 -12.11
CA ASN A 416 8.69 -6.38 -12.42
C ASN A 416 8.67 -6.08 -13.92
N ALA A 417 9.11 -7.01 -14.78
CA ALA A 417 8.86 -6.90 -16.22
C ALA A 417 7.35 -6.89 -16.53
N ALA A 418 6.59 -7.77 -15.89
CA ALA A 418 5.14 -7.81 -16.02
C ALA A 418 4.46 -6.55 -15.43
N ASN A 419 5.00 -5.97 -14.35
CA ASN A 419 4.51 -4.69 -13.82
C ASN A 419 4.65 -3.54 -14.84
N VAL A 420 5.78 -3.44 -15.52
CA VAL A 420 5.99 -2.42 -16.57
C VAL A 420 4.99 -2.61 -17.71
N GLU A 421 4.83 -3.86 -18.16
CA GLU A 421 3.91 -4.24 -19.22
C GLU A 421 2.45 -3.87 -18.89
N GLN A 422 2.00 -4.20 -17.67
CA GLN A 422 0.67 -3.88 -17.16
C GLN A 422 0.39 -2.37 -17.09
N LEU A 423 1.36 -1.58 -16.66
CA LEU A 423 1.14 -0.19 -16.25
C LEU A 423 1.55 0.87 -17.29
N ARG A 424 2.22 0.47 -18.38
CA ARG A 424 2.83 1.40 -19.36
C ARG A 424 1.87 2.36 -20.06
N ASN A 425 0.56 2.12 -20.02
CA ASN A 425 -0.43 2.99 -20.65
C ASN A 425 -0.84 4.20 -19.77
N HIS A 426 -0.50 4.22 -18.49
CA HIS A 426 -0.90 5.31 -17.59
C HIS A 426 -0.07 6.59 -17.81
N PRO A 427 -0.69 7.71 -18.22
CA PRO A 427 0.03 8.97 -18.43
C PRO A 427 0.63 9.54 -17.14
N SER A 428 0.00 9.28 -15.98
CA SER A 428 0.49 9.71 -14.66
C SER A 428 1.84 9.13 -14.30
N ILE A 429 2.14 7.89 -14.70
CA ILE A 429 3.44 7.28 -14.44
C ILE A 429 4.46 7.96 -15.35
N VAL A 430 5.43 8.63 -14.73
CA VAL A 430 6.48 9.40 -15.41
C VAL A 430 7.88 8.97 -15.01
N CYS A 431 8.01 8.14 -13.98
CA CYS A 431 9.28 7.62 -13.51
C CYS A 431 9.11 6.19 -13.01
N TRP A 432 10.01 5.29 -13.40
CA TRP A 432 10.15 3.98 -12.80
C TRP A 432 11.30 3.98 -11.79
N VAL A 433 11.07 3.42 -10.61
CA VAL A 433 12.09 3.30 -9.56
C VAL A 433 12.43 1.83 -9.35
N ILE A 434 13.68 1.42 -9.54
CA ILE A 434 14.06 0.00 -9.54
C ILE A 434 14.42 -0.47 -8.12
N PHE A 435 15.40 0.18 -7.51
CA PHE A 435 15.97 -0.24 -6.24
C PHE A 435 15.93 0.87 -5.21
N ASN A 436 15.59 0.50 -3.96
CA ASN A 436 15.48 1.42 -2.83
C ASN A 436 16.58 1.16 -1.79
N GLU A 437 17.33 2.21 -1.42
CA GLU A 437 18.27 2.23 -0.28
C GLU A 437 19.34 1.11 -0.27
N GLY A 438 19.70 0.58 -1.44
CA GLY A 438 20.61 -0.56 -1.52
C GLY A 438 20.01 -1.88 -0.99
N TRP A 439 18.71 -1.92 -0.70
CA TRP A 439 18.03 -3.14 -0.24
C TRP A 439 18.03 -4.17 -1.36
N TYR A 440 18.69 -5.30 -1.12
CA TYR A 440 18.71 -6.47 -2.01
C TYR A 440 19.05 -6.11 -3.47
N THR A 441 19.95 -5.15 -3.68
CA THR A 441 20.36 -4.72 -5.03
C THR A 441 21.41 -5.64 -5.63
N TYR A 442 21.38 -5.77 -6.94
CA TYR A 442 22.33 -6.56 -7.73
C TYR A 442 22.32 -6.07 -9.18
N ASP A 443 23.40 -6.30 -9.92
CA ASP A 443 23.53 -6.00 -11.35
C ASP A 443 22.94 -4.64 -11.78
N GLN A 444 23.13 -3.62 -10.94
CA GLN A 444 22.45 -2.32 -11.02
C GLN A 444 22.44 -1.72 -12.43
N LEU A 445 23.59 -1.72 -13.11
CA LEU A 445 23.73 -1.22 -14.48
C LEU A 445 22.90 -2.04 -15.49
N ARG A 446 22.97 -3.39 -15.43
CA ARG A 446 22.26 -4.27 -16.37
C ARG A 446 20.75 -4.07 -16.27
N ILE A 447 20.22 -4.01 -15.05
CA ILE A 447 18.77 -3.90 -14.82
C ILE A 447 18.28 -2.49 -15.17
N THR A 448 19.07 -1.45 -14.89
CA THR A 448 18.77 -0.08 -15.33
C THR A 448 18.73 0.01 -16.87
N ASN A 449 19.70 -0.60 -17.56
CA ASN A 449 19.74 -0.64 -19.02
C ASN A 449 18.55 -1.39 -19.61
N TRP A 450 18.17 -2.52 -19.01
CA TRP A 450 17.00 -3.28 -19.42
C TRP A 450 15.74 -2.41 -19.35
N LEU A 451 15.52 -1.68 -18.26
CA LEU A 451 14.32 -0.88 -18.10
C LEU A 451 14.28 0.30 -19.08
N GLN A 452 15.40 0.99 -19.28
CA GLN A 452 15.49 2.06 -20.28
C GLN A 452 15.27 1.58 -21.71
N ALA A 453 15.66 0.33 -22.02
CA ALA A 453 15.38 -0.28 -23.32
C ALA A 453 13.93 -0.75 -23.46
N THR A 454 13.28 -1.09 -22.34
CA THR A 454 11.89 -1.61 -22.30
C THR A 454 10.87 -0.48 -22.41
N ASP A 455 11.09 0.65 -21.75
CA ASP A 455 10.21 1.81 -21.80
C ASP A 455 11.00 3.12 -21.90
N THR A 456 11.01 3.68 -23.11
CA THR A 456 11.70 4.94 -23.43
C THR A 456 10.86 6.19 -23.16
N THR A 457 9.61 6.02 -22.69
CA THR A 457 8.65 7.13 -22.54
C THR A 457 8.65 7.74 -21.13
N ARG A 458 9.47 7.20 -20.22
CA ARG A 458 9.54 7.55 -18.80
C ARG A 458 10.99 7.71 -18.36
N LEU A 459 11.18 8.42 -17.24
CA LEU A 459 12.47 8.48 -16.55
C LEU A 459 12.73 7.17 -15.79
N VAL A 460 14.00 6.83 -15.60
CA VAL A 460 14.43 5.69 -14.77
C VAL A 460 15.27 6.17 -13.59
N ASN A 461 14.71 6.03 -12.39
CA ASN A 461 15.43 6.10 -11.13
C ASN A 461 15.93 4.69 -10.76
N GLY A 462 17.11 4.33 -11.25
CA GLY A 462 17.65 2.99 -11.04
C GLY A 462 17.95 2.73 -9.56
N HIS A 463 18.38 3.76 -8.81
CA HIS A 463 19.03 3.61 -7.51
C HIS A 463 18.65 4.80 -6.61
N THR A 464 17.54 4.66 -5.88
CA THR A 464 17.08 5.70 -4.95
C THR A 464 17.69 5.50 -3.56
N GLY A 465 17.95 6.61 -2.85
CA GLY A 465 18.52 6.56 -1.49
C GLY A 465 19.99 6.19 -1.38
N GLU A 466 20.77 6.40 -2.43
CA GLU A 466 22.21 6.09 -2.42
C GLU A 466 22.99 7.10 -1.53
N ASN A 467 23.50 6.63 -0.39
CA ASN A 467 24.30 7.46 0.51
C ASN A 467 25.65 7.85 -0.12
N TYR A 468 26.02 9.13 -0.04
CA TYR A 468 27.35 9.60 -0.44
C TYR A 468 28.24 9.74 0.80
N GLY A 469 29.35 9.00 0.86
CA GLY A 469 30.40 9.17 1.89
C GLY A 469 30.66 8.01 2.86
N LYS A 470 29.92 6.89 2.79
CA LYS A 470 30.26 5.64 3.49
C LYS A 470 30.04 4.43 2.60
N ASP A 471 31.00 3.50 2.63
CA ASP A 471 30.97 2.11 2.13
C ASP A 471 30.46 1.83 0.68
N GLY A 472 30.32 2.86 -0.16
CA GLY A 472 29.97 2.71 -1.59
C GLY A 472 31.19 2.65 -2.54
N PRO A 473 30.97 2.36 -3.84
CA PRO A 473 32.04 2.39 -4.84
C PRO A 473 32.76 3.74 -4.81
N LYS A 474 34.10 3.72 -4.93
CA LYS A 474 34.94 4.93 -4.89
C LYS A 474 34.54 5.96 -5.95
N ASN A 475 33.99 5.48 -7.07
CA ASN A 475 33.45 6.31 -8.13
C ASN A 475 31.97 6.59 -7.89
N ILE A 476 31.65 7.85 -7.58
CA ILE A 476 30.29 8.31 -7.29
C ILE A 476 29.31 8.10 -8.46
N ALA A 477 29.79 8.03 -9.70
CA ALA A 477 28.94 7.79 -10.87
C ALA A 477 28.44 6.35 -10.95
N GLU A 478 29.13 5.39 -10.33
CA GLU A 478 28.71 3.99 -10.29
C GLU A 478 27.51 3.77 -9.37
N LYS A 479 27.25 4.67 -8.40
CA LYS A 479 26.07 4.60 -7.53
C LYS A 479 24.76 4.79 -8.28
N TRP A 480 24.75 5.65 -9.29
CA TRP A 480 23.58 5.92 -10.14
C TRP A 480 23.82 5.43 -11.57
N ALA A 481 24.38 4.22 -11.69
CA ALA A 481 24.76 3.61 -12.96
C ALA A 481 23.61 3.66 -13.97
N ASN A 482 23.82 4.43 -15.05
CA ASN A 482 22.88 4.71 -16.13
C ASN A 482 21.47 5.23 -15.75
N SER A 483 21.23 5.61 -14.49
CA SER A 483 19.95 6.22 -14.09
C SER A 483 19.81 7.65 -14.61
N ASP A 484 18.58 8.12 -14.87
CA ASP A 484 18.31 9.52 -15.21
C ASP A 484 18.42 10.48 -14.02
N LEU A 485 18.44 9.94 -12.78
CA LEU A 485 18.41 10.71 -11.55
C LEU A 485 19.63 10.42 -10.68
N THR A 486 20.12 11.45 -9.98
CA THR A 486 20.91 11.27 -8.75
C THR A 486 20.00 11.47 -7.57
N ASP A 487 19.83 10.41 -6.79
CA ASP A 487 18.83 10.34 -5.73
C ASP A 487 19.47 9.92 -4.40
N ILE A 488 19.25 10.74 -3.37
CA ILE A 488 19.69 10.51 -1.99
C ILE A 488 18.47 10.53 -1.06
N HIS A 489 18.59 9.90 0.11
CA HIS A 489 17.67 10.08 1.22
C HIS A 489 18.36 10.85 2.35
N ASP A 490 17.64 11.74 3.03
CA ASP A 490 18.17 12.48 4.17
C ASP A 490 17.07 12.72 5.22
N TYR A 491 17.23 12.12 6.40
CA TYR A 491 16.26 12.18 7.48
C TYR A 491 16.80 12.91 8.72
N PRO A 492 16.08 13.93 9.22
CA PRO A 492 14.84 14.46 8.67
C PRO A 492 15.06 15.34 7.43
N GLY A 493 16.31 15.65 7.09
CA GLY A 493 16.66 16.47 5.94
C GLY A 493 16.18 17.93 6.03
N PRO A 494 16.06 18.63 4.88
CA PRO A 494 16.40 18.14 3.55
C PRO A 494 17.91 18.18 3.28
N GLY A 495 18.37 17.26 2.41
CA GLY A 495 19.71 17.23 1.83
C GLY A 495 19.70 17.55 0.34
N ILE A 496 20.89 17.54 -0.29
CA ILE A 496 21.02 17.75 -1.74
C ILE A 496 21.89 16.66 -2.38
N ALA A 497 21.33 15.93 -3.36
CA ALA A 497 22.06 14.93 -4.15
C ALA A 497 23.22 15.58 -4.91
N PRO A 498 24.34 14.89 -5.22
CA PRO A 498 25.43 15.46 -6.02
C PRO A 498 25.00 15.74 -7.47
N ALA A 499 25.60 16.76 -8.10
CA ALA A 499 25.43 17.02 -9.52
C ALA A 499 26.31 16.07 -10.34
N LEU A 500 25.71 15.30 -11.25
CA LEU A 500 26.41 14.43 -12.20
C LEU A 500 25.89 14.68 -13.60
N PRO A 501 26.75 14.67 -14.64
CA PRO A 501 26.31 14.89 -16.03
C PRO A 501 25.27 13.85 -16.49
N GLY A 502 24.29 14.33 -17.25
CA GLY A 502 23.14 13.60 -17.76
C GLY A 502 22.02 13.34 -16.75
N LYS A 503 22.10 13.83 -15.50
CA LYS A 503 21.22 13.38 -14.41
C LYS A 503 20.58 14.55 -13.65
N ALA A 504 19.27 14.48 -13.45
CA ALA A 504 18.60 15.42 -12.55
C ALA A 504 18.83 15.03 -11.08
N ARG A 505 19.07 16.03 -10.23
CA ARG A 505 19.32 15.84 -8.79
C ARG A 505 17.98 15.79 -8.05
N VAL A 506 17.74 14.77 -7.22
CA VAL A 506 16.49 14.61 -6.46
C VAL A 506 16.76 14.18 -5.02
N LEU A 507 15.82 14.48 -4.13
CA LEU A 507 15.79 13.97 -2.74
C LEU A 507 14.63 12.99 -2.63
N GLY A 508 14.90 11.71 -2.85
CA GLY A 508 13.89 10.67 -3.03
C GLY A 508 13.15 10.28 -1.76
N GLU A 509 13.69 10.61 -0.59
CA GLU A 509 13.02 10.59 0.71
C GLU A 509 13.63 11.62 1.67
N TRP A 510 12.76 12.31 2.42
CA TRP A 510 13.13 13.19 3.53
C TRP A 510 11.94 13.38 4.46
N GLY A 511 12.15 14.04 5.61
CA GLY A 511 11.11 14.28 6.59
C GLY A 511 11.07 13.20 7.66
N GLY A 512 10.04 12.35 7.67
CA GLY A 512 9.90 11.34 8.70
C GLY A 512 9.62 11.92 10.10
N VAL A 513 8.93 13.07 10.14
CA VAL A 513 8.62 13.77 11.39
C VAL A 513 7.37 13.15 12.01
N GLY A 514 7.55 12.33 13.04
CA GLY A 514 6.45 11.74 13.79
C GLY A 514 5.60 12.80 14.51
N VAL A 515 4.29 12.75 14.37
CA VAL A 515 3.33 13.64 15.01
C VAL A 515 2.16 12.79 15.51
N PRO A 516 2.23 12.21 16.73
CA PRO A 516 1.12 11.44 17.28
C PRO A 516 -0.12 12.32 17.47
N VAL A 517 -1.28 11.83 17.03
CA VAL A 517 -2.58 12.50 17.21
C VAL A 517 -3.46 11.63 18.09
N LYS A 518 -3.75 12.11 19.31
CA LYS A 518 -4.52 11.36 20.31
C LYS A 518 -5.86 10.89 19.72
N GLY A 519 -6.14 9.60 19.84
CA GLY A 519 -7.38 8.97 19.34
C GLY A 519 -7.33 8.53 17.88
N HIS A 520 -6.24 8.83 17.15
CA HIS A 520 -6.05 8.49 15.74
C HIS A 520 -4.74 7.71 15.52
N GLN A 521 -4.31 6.95 16.53
CA GLN A 521 -3.08 6.15 16.50
C GLN A 521 -3.44 4.67 16.39
N TRP A 522 -2.78 3.96 15.47
CA TRP A 522 -2.92 2.50 15.35
C TRP A 522 -2.54 1.77 16.64
N ASN A 523 -1.42 2.19 17.23
CA ASN A 523 -0.95 1.71 18.52
C ASN A 523 -0.23 2.86 19.24
N ALA A 524 -0.91 3.49 20.21
CA ALA A 524 -0.37 4.62 20.96
C ALA A 524 0.90 4.29 21.76
N ALA A 525 1.09 3.01 22.12
CA ALA A 525 2.27 2.55 22.85
C ALA A 525 3.50 2.41 21.94
N ALA A 526 3.30 2.02 20.68
CA ALA A 526 4.36 1.63 19.75
C ALA A 526 4.70 2.69 18.67
N GLY A 527 3.99 3.82 18.64
CA GLY A 527 4.16 4.86 17.61
C GLY A 527 5.62 5.29 17.39
N TRP A 528 5.97 5.62 16.14
CA TRP A 528 7.35 5.84 15.67
C TRP A 528 7.46 7.01 14.68
N GLY A 529 8.65 7.60 14.58
CA GLY A 529 9.06 8.61 13.60
C GLY A 529 10.50 9.06 13.88
N TYR A 530 11.24 9.50 12.86
CA TYR A 530 12.66 9.89 12.98
C TYR A 530 12.85 11.06 13.96
N VAL A 531 11.89 11.98 14.03
CA VAL A 531 11.78 13.01 15.08
C VAL A 531 10.32 13.16 15.46
N LYS A 532 9.97 13.05 16.75
CA LYS A 532 8.58 13.26 17.20
C LYS A 532 8.27 14.72 17.57
N ILE A 533 7.17 15.33 17.19
CA ILE A 533 6.78 16.67 17.68
C ILE A 533 5.27 16.75 17.90
N THR A 534 4.81 17.83 18.52
CA THR A 534 3.38 18.12 18.66
C THR A 534 2.78 18.65 17.35
N PRO A 535 1.45 18.52 17.14
CA PRO A 535 0.77 19.19 16.02
C PRO A 535 1.01 20.70 15.96
N ALA A 536 1.11 21.37 17.12
CA ALA A 536 1.40 22.81 17.19
C ALA A 536 2.77 23.18 16.60
N GLU A 537 3.78 22.33 16.74
CA GLU A 537 5.13 22.55 16.19
C GLU A 537 5.23 22.23 14.70
N MET A 538 4.36 21.36 14.19
CA MET A 538 4.52 20.74 12.86
C MET A 538 4.49 21.75 11.72
N SER A 539 3.58 22.72 11.76
CA SER A 539 3.47 23.75 10.71
C SER A 539 4.78 24.54 10.55
N GLY A 540 5.38 24.97 11.65
CA GLY A 540 6.63 25.74 11.65
C GLY A 540 7.83 24.92 11.21
N LYS A 541 7.96 23.68 11.72
CA LYS A 541 9.04 22.77 11.34
C LYS A 541 8.96 22.45 9.84
N TYR A 542 7.80 22.07 9.35
CA TYR A 542 7.59 21.75 7.94
C TYR A 542 7.90 22.93 7.02
N ALA A 543 7.39 24.14 7.34
CA ALA A 543 7.70 25.36 6.60
C ALA A 543 9.21 25.65 6.54
N SER A 544 9.94 25.42 7.63
CA SER A 544 11.39 25.64 7.68
C SER A 544 12.16 24.67 6.76
N MET A 545 11.74 23.40 6.72
CA MET A 545 12.37 22.39 5.86
C MET A 545 12.08 22.67 4.38
N VAL A 546 10.83 23.00 4.02
CA VAL A 546 10.45 23.35 2.64
C VAL A 546 11.14 24.64 2.17
N LYS A 547 11.34 25.62 3.06
CA LYS A 547 12.14 26.81 2.73
C LYS A 547 13.58 26.44 2.36
N LYS A 548 14.18 25.46 3.04
CA LYS A 548 15.53 24.98 2.72
C LYS A 548 15.58 24.24 1.38
N LEU A 549 14.55 23.46 1.03
CA LEU A 549 14.42 22.87 -0.30
C LEU A 549 14.46 23.93 -1.40
N LYS A 550 13.89 25.13 -1.19
CA LYS A 550 13.90 26.17 -2.21
C LYS A 550 15.31 26.67 -2.50
N THR A 551 16.20 26.67 -1.50
CA THR A 551 17.63 26.92 -1.72
C THR A 551 18.23 25.83 -2.61
N TYR A 552 17.97 24.55 -2.33
CA TYR A 552 18.51 23.46 -3.13
C TYR A 552 17.93 23.38 -4.54
N GLU A 553 16.69 23.81 -4.74
CA GLU A 553 16.14 24.01 -6.07
C GLU A 553 17.01 24.99 -6.86
N THR A 554 17.39 26.14 -6.29
CA THR A 554 18.26 27.09 -6.98
C THR A 554 19.67 26.55 -7.28
N GLU A 555 20.10 25.54 -6.53
CA GLU A 555 21.39 24.84 -6.70
C GLU A 555 21.33 23.64 -7.66
N GLY A 556 20.15 23.27 -8.18
CA GLY A 556 20.03 22.20 -9.17
C GLY A 556 19.09 21.06 -8.80
N GLN A 557 18.53 21.01 -7.58
CA GLN A 557 17.59 19.97 -7.19
C GLN A 557 16.25 20.11 -7.94
N SER A 558 15.80 19.04 -8.58
CA SER A 558 14.64 19.02 -9.48
C SER A 558 13.42 18.28 -8.92
N GLY A 559 13.54 17.66 -7.75
CA GLY A 559 12.44 16.99 -7.09
C GLY A 559 12.77 16.64 -5.64
N SER A 560 11.72 16.50 -4.84
CA SER A 560 11.82 16.02 -3.46
C SER A 560 10.55 15.29 -3.06
N ILE A 561 10.71 14.20 -2.31
CA ILE A 561 9.61 13.31 -1.90
C ILE A 561 9.58 13.24 -0.36
N TYR A 562 8.52 13.77 0.24
CA TYR A 562 8.34 13.78 1.69
C TYR A 562 7.74 12.44 2.17
N THR A 563 8.36 11.83 3.18
CA THR A 563 7.80 10.66 3.87
C THR A 563 7.02 11.18 5.10
N GLU A 564 5.68 11.12 5.11
CA GLU A 564 4.73 10.52 4.13
C GLU A 564 3.35 11.22 4.14
N PRO A 565 2.36 10.89 3.27
CA PRO A 565 1.07 11.60 3.27
C PRO A 565 0.12 11.10 4.36
N PHE A 566 0.16 9.82 4.71
CA PHE A 566 -0.69 9.19 5.71
C PHE A 566 0.19 8.44 6.71
N ASP A 567 -0.18 8.45 7.99
CA ASP A 567 0.39 7.52 8.96
C ASP A 567 0.12 6.09 8.50
N VAL A 568 1.01 5.15 8.83
CA VAL A 568 0.85 3.74 8.48
C VAL A 568 1.24 2.87 9.66
N GLU A 569 0.25 2.15 10.21
CA GLU A 569 0.40 1.38 11.43
C GLU A 569 1.10 2.20 12.53
N ILE A 570 2.33 1.84 12.91
CA ILE A 570 3.08 2.53 13.96
C ILE A 570 3.91 3.72 13.42
N GLU A 571 4.04 3.91 12.11
CA GLU A 571 4.65 5.11 11.54
C GLU A 571 3.68 6.30 11.67
N GLU A 572 4.03 7.27 12.53
CA GLU A 572 3.20 8.45 12.85
C GLU A 572 3.71 9.71 12.12
N ASN A 573 4.49 9.54 11.05
CA ASN A 573 5.17 10.58 10.27
C ASN A 573 4.39 11.05 9.03
N GLY A 574 3.14 10.63 8.86
CA GLY A 574 2.22 11.11 7.85
C GLY A 574 1.76 12.55 8.10
N LEU A 575 1.32 13.25 7.05
CA LEU A 575 0.65 14.56 7.16
C LEU A 575 -0.83 14.45 7.55
N ILE A 576 -1.43 13.29 7.31
CA ILE A 576 -2.80 12.90 7.69
C ILE A 576 -2.72 11.62 8.52
N THR A 577 -3.64 11.43 9.47
CA THR A 577 -3.72 10.20 10.28
C THR A 577 -4.11 8.97 9.44
N TYR A 578 -3.80 7.77 9.94
CA TYR A 578 -3.95 6.52 9.18
C TYR A 578 -5.42 6.22 8.80
N ASP A 579 -6.37 6.69 9.60
CA ASP A 579 -7.82 6.63 9.34
C ASP A 579 -8.36 7.70 8.37
N ARG A 580 -7.49 8.59 7.86
CA ARG A 580 -7.82 9.69 6.94
C ARG A 580 -8.81 10.71 7.52
N GLU A 581 -8.82 10.91 8.85
CA GLU A 581 -9.74 11.83 9.53
C GLU A 581 -9.12 13.18 9.90
N VAL A 582 -7.85 13.19 10.32
CA VAL A 582 -7.19 14.39 10.88
C VAL A 582 -5.95 14.76 10.07
N ILE A 583 -5.88 16.03 9.66
CA ILE A 583 -4.69 16.63 9.04
C ILE A 583 -3.83 17.37 10.06
N LYS A 584 -2.53 17.09 10.08
CA LYS A 584 -1.57 17.62 11.07
C LYS A 584 -1.08 19.02 10.75
N VAL A 585 -1.17 19.43 9.48
CA VAL A 585 -0.93 20.81 9.02
C VAL A 585 -2.11 21.22 8.14
N PRO A 586 -2.87 22.27 8.49
CA PRO A 586 -4.05 22.66 7.73
C PRO A 586 -3.76 22.83 6.23
N LEU A 587 -4.69 22.37 5.37
CA LEU A 587 -4.51 22.38 3.91
C LEU A 587 -4.14 23.77 3.37
N THR A 588 -4.74 24.83 3.91
CA THR A 588 -4.44 26.21 3.50
C THR A 588 -3.02 26.64 3.84
N THR A 589 -2.45 26.11 4.94
CA THR A 589 -1.06 26.34 5.34
C THR A 589 -0.10 25.55 4.46
N LEU A 590 -0.34 24.26 4.22
CA LEU A 590 0.49 23.45 3.31
C LEU A 590 0.55 24.06 1.91
N ARG A 591 -0.60 24.47 1.37
CA ARG A 591 -0.67 25.15 0.07
C ARG A 591 0.19 26.42 0.02
N LYS A 592 0.16 27.25 1.07
CA LYS A 592 1.01 28.46 1.15
C LYS A 592 2.49 28.09 1.17
N ILE A 593 2.86 27.04 1.89
CA ILE A 593 4.23 26.55 1.98
C ILE A 593 4.72 26.01 0.62
N HIS A 594 3.86 25.31 -0.13
CA HIS A 594 4.20 24.68 -1.43
C HIS A 594 4.13 25.61 -2.64
N ALA A 595 3.41 26.74 -2.55
CA ALA A 595 3.21 27.69 -3.64
C ALA A 595 4.49 28.11 -4.41
N PRO A 596 5.69 28.19 -3.80
CA PRO A 596 6.93 28.47 -4.53
C PRO A 596 7.41 27.38 -5.50
N PHE A 597 6.92 26.14 -5.38
CA PHE A 597 7.27 25.00 -6.23
C PHE A 597 6.14 24.64 -7.19
N THR A 598 4.91 24.63 -6.67
CA THR A 598 3.68 24.32 -7.39
C THR A 598 2.80 25.56 -7.34
N PRO A 599 3.00 26.54 -8.26
CA PRO A 599 2.19 27.75 -8.28
C PRO A 599 0.72 27.36 -8.33
N GLN A 600 -0.09 27.89 -7.40
CA GLN A 600 -1.49 27.51 -7.20
C GLN A 600 -2.44 27.98 -8.32
N ALA A 601 -2.04 27.87 -9.57
CA ALA A 601 -2.92 28.03 -10.72
C ALA A 601 -3.85 26.81 -10.91
N TYR A 602 -3.99 25.93 -9.91
CA TYR A 602 -5.09 24.97 -9.88
C TYR A 602 -6.38 25.76 -9.81
N SER A 603 -7.17 25.72 -10.88
CA SER A 603 -8.52 26.29 -10.83
C SER A 603 -9.25 25.73 -9.60
N LYS A 604 -10.13 26.50 -8.96
CA LYS A 604 -11.00 25.97 -7.89
C LYS A 604 -11.74 24.68 -8.30
N ARG A 605 -11.85 24.40 -9.61
CA ARG A 605 -12.44 23.17 -10.15
C ARG A 605 -11.54 21.92 -10.00
N LEU A 606 -10.22 22.08 -9.88
CA LEU A 606 -9.25 20.98 -9.75
C LEU A 606 -8.89 20.67 -8.29
N LEU A 607 -9.30 21.51 -7.35
CA LEU A 607 -9.10 21.25 -5.93
C LEU A 607 -10.32 20.52 -5.37
N PRO A 608 -10.17 19.25 -4.97
CA PRO A 608 -11.27 18.50 -4.38
C PRO A 608 -11.71 19.19 -3.08
N SER A 609 -13.03 19.21 -2.83
CA SER A 609 -13.55 19.53 -1.51
C SER A 609 -13.19 18.36 -0.59
N LEU A 610 -12.32 18.62 0.39
CA LEU A 610 -11.88 17.63 1.36
C LEU A 610 -12.41 18.04 2.72
N ALA A 611 -13.29 17.22 3.29
CA ALA A 611 -13.81 17.40 4.64
C ALA A 611 -12.85 16.70 5.64
N LEU A 612 -11.71 17.35 5.92
CA LEU A 612 -10.74 16.90 6.92
C LEU A 612 -10.82 17.77 8.18
N LYS A 613 -10.62 17.17 9.35
CA LYS A 613 -10.48 17.90 10.61
C LYS A 613 -9.03 18.33 10.78
N ASP A 614 -8.80 19.54 11.27
CA ASP A 614 -7.46 19.95 11.68
C ASP A 614 -7.10 19.30 13.02
N ALA A 615 -5.83 18.91 13.16
CA ALA A 615 -5.29 18.44 14.44
C ALA A 615 -5.35 19.55 15.50
N ASP A 616 -5.45 19.15 16.77
CA ASP A 616 -5.44 20.10 17.89
C ASP A 616 -4.07 20.79 18.02
N THR A 617 -4.01 22.05 17.57
CA THR A 617 -2.82 22.91 17.65
C THR A 617 -2.70 23.65 18.97
N ALA A 618 -3.63 23.47 19.92
CA ALA A 618 -3.51 24.01 21.28
C ALA A 618 -2.59 23.18 22.18
N SER A 619 -2.15 22.01 21.72
CA SER A 619 -1.12 21.21 22.39
C SER A 619 0.16 22.03 22.57
N ILE A 620 0.55 22.27 23.83
CA ILE A 620 1.76 23.04 24.13
C ILE A 620 2.98 22.19 23.73
N PRO A 621 3.94 22.73 22.94
CA PRO A 621 5.22 22.08 22.64
C PRO A 621 5.87 21.55 23.92
N ASP A 622 6.46 20.35 23.89
CA ASP A 622 7.15 19.81 25.07
C ASP A 622 8.22 20.81 25.55
N PRO A 623 8.04 21.42 26.75
CA PRO A 623 8.93 22.48 27.21
C PRO A 623 10.36 21.99 27.45
N ASN A 624 10.59 20.67 27.53
CA ASN A 624 11.89 20.06 27.78
C ASN A 624 12.43 19.28 26.57
N ARG A 625 12.04 19.65 25.36
CA ARG A 625 12.36 18.92 24.12
C ARG A 625 13.85 18.63 23.89
N LYS A 626 14.73 19.59 24.21
CA LYS A 626 16.19 19.41 24.05
C LYS A 626 16.71 18.27 24.93
N GLN A 627 16.19 18.18 26.15
CA GLN A 627 16.55 17.13 27.09
C GLN A 627 15.99 15.77 26.65
N PHE A 628 14.76 15.73 26.14
CA PHE A 628 14.18 14.53 25.54
C PHE A 628 15.09 13.91 24.47
N LEU A 629 15.60 14.72 23.53
CA LEU A 629 16.48 14.22 22.46
C LEU A 629 17.80 13.66 23.01
N ALA A 630 18.42 14.34 23.98
CA ALA A 630 19.66 13.86 24.62
C ALA A 630 19.46 12.52 25.35
N ILE A 631 18.30 12.31 25.96
CA ILE A 631 17.95 11.04 26.60
C ILE A 631 17.84 9.90 25.58
N LEU A 632 17.32 10.16 24.38
CA LEU A 632 17.21 9.12 23.34
C LEU A 632 18.59 8.61 22.90
N GLU A 633 19.57 9.51 22.76
CA GLU A 633 20.96 9.13 22.46
C GLU A 633 21.56 8.29 23.58
N LEU A 634 21.38 8.71 24.84
CA LEU A 634 21.82 7.94 26.01
C LEU A 634 21.18 6.54 26.05
N ASP A 635 19.88 6.44 25.78
CA ASP A 635 19.15 5.17 25.80
C ASP A 635 19.61 4.19 24.71
N ALA A 636 19.94 4.69 23.51
CA ALA A 636 20.44 3.87 22.42
C ALA A 636 21.78 3.20 22.79
N ASP A 637 22.66 3.96 23.45
CA ASP A 637 24.01 3.51 23.80
C ASP A 637 24.13 2.89 25.20
N VAL A 638 23.10 2.96 26.05
CA VAL A 638 23.21 2.59 27.47
C VAL A 638 23.65 1.15 27.68
N LYS A 639 23.22 0.20 26.84
CA LYS A 639 23.64 -1.21 26.94
C LYS A 639 25.13 -1.40 26.63
N LYS A 640 25.66 -0.61 25.69
CA LYS A 640 27.08 -0.63 25.29
C LYS A 640 27.96 0.09 26.30
N THR A 641 27.53 1.26 26.74
CA THR A 641 28.30 2.14 27.64
C THR A 641 28.16 1.75 29.12
N LYS A 642 27.11 0.99 29.46
CA LYS A 642 26.68 0.67 30.84
C LYS A 642 26.43 1.91 31.70
N ASN A 643 26.21 3.08 31.10
CA ASN A 643 26.01 4.33 31.83
C ASN A 643 24.54 4.52 32.26
N TYR A 644 24.04 3.58 33.07
CA TYR A 644 22.65 3.59 33.55
C TYR A 644 22.34 4.78 34.48
N ARG A 645 23.36 5.32 35.17
CA ARG A 645 23.22 6.51 36.02
C ARG A 645 22.83 7.74 35.21
N ALA A 646 23.57 8.03 34.13
CA ALA A 646 23.26 9.18 33.29
C ALA A 646 21.88 9.06 32.66
N LEU A 647 21.51 7.87 32.16
CA LEU A 647 20.17 7.62 31.66
C LEU A 647 19.12 7.92 32.74
N ALA A 648 19.31 7.37 33.94
CA ALA A 648 18.31 7.48 34.99
C ALA A 648 18.13 8.89 35.56
N GLU A 649 19.21 9.61 35.79
CA GLU A 649 19.15 10.98 36.26
C GLU A 649 18.49 11.90 35.22
N ASN A 650 18.84 11.75 33.94
CA ASN A 650 18.26 12.58 32.87
C ASN A 650 16.77 12.29 32.65
N VAL A 651 16.34 11.01 32.63
CA VAL A 651 14.91 10.67 32.51
C VAL A 651 14.12 11.22 33.70
N SER A 652 14.66 11.10 34.92
CA SER A 652 14.00 11.62 36.12
C SER A 652 13.83 13.14 36.08
N ASP A 653 14.90 13.86 35.73
CA ASP A 653 14.88 15.32 35.64
C ASP A 653 13.87 15.78 34.57
N TYR A 654 13.90 15.16 33.40
CA TYR A 654 12.95 15.42 32.30
C TYR A 654 11.49 15.22 32.72
N LEU A 655 11.18 14.09 33.34
CA LEU A 655 9.81 13.79 33.77
C LEU A 655 9.33 14.73 34.88
N SER A 656 10.24 15.15 35.76
CA SER A 656 9.95 16.09 36.86
C SER A 656 9.64 17.51 36.36
N LYS A 657 10.26 17.94 35.27
CA LYS A 657 10.02 19.23 34.61
C LYS A 657 8.76 19.25 33.74
N GLY A 658 7.93 18.20 33.80
CA GLY A 658 6.70 18.10 33.02
C GLY A 658 6.90 17.68 31.57
N GLY A 659 8.01 17.01 31.23
CA GLY A 659 8.22 16.46 29.89
C GLY A 659 7.12 15.47 29.46
N THR A 660 6.66 15.59 28.21
CA THR A 660 5.49 14.87 27.66
C THR A 660 5.78 14.01 26.42
N SER A 661 7.00 14.04 25.88
CA SER A 661 7.35 13.39 24.60
C SER A 661 7.60 11.88 24.70
N PHE A 662 7.82 11.30 25.89
CA PHE A 662 7.99 9.83 26.02
C PHE A 662 6.63 9.12 26.14
N SER A 663 6.43 8.08 25.32
CA SER A 663 5.30 7.15 25.51
C SER A 663 5.52 6.28 26.76
N PRO A 664 4.45 5.73 27.36
CA PRO A 664 4.55 4.80 28.49
C PRO A 664 5.45 3.60 28.19
N ALA A 665 5.33 3.03 26.99
CA ALA A 665 6.18 1.91 26.56
C ALA A 665 7.67 2.29 26.46
N LYS A 666 7.99 3.51 26.00
CA LYS A 666 9.38 3.98 25.95
C LYS A 666 9.95 4.19 27.35
N ILE A 667 9.16 4.76 28.27
CA ILE A 667 9.53 4.86 29.69
C ILE A 667 9.78 3.46 30.26
N SER A 668 8.88 2.52 30.00
CA SER A 668 8.98 1.12 30.43
C SER A 668 10.20 0.41 29.87
N SER A 669 10.52 0.61 28.59
CA SER A 669 11.73 0.06 27.97
C SER A 669 13.01 0.60 28.61
N MET A 670 13.09 1.90 28.88
CA MET A 670 14.23 2.51 29.57
C MET A 670 14.34 2.02 31.01
N ALA A 671 13.21 1.91 31.73
CA ALA A 671 13.16 1.38 33.08
C ALA A 671 13.59 -0.09 33.14
N LYS A 672 13.18 -0.91 32.16
CA LYS A 672 13.63 -2.30 32.01
C LYS A 672 15.15 -2.41 31.80
N LYS A 673 15.75 -1.53 30.98
CA LYS A 673 17.22 -1.49 30.81
C LYS A 673 17.94 -1.15 32.12
N VAL A 674 17.39 -0.25 32.94
CA VAL A 674 17.94 0.05 34.27
C VAL A 674 17.77 -1.16 35.20
N PHE A 675 16.60 -1.78 35.22
CA PHE A 675 16.31 -3.00 35.99
C PHE A 675 17.30 -4.14 35.67
N GLU A 676 17.52 -4.45 34.38
CA GLU A 676 18.44 -5.48 33.92
C GLU A 676 19.92 -5.09 34.13
N GLY A 677 20.22 -3.79 34.09
CA GLY A 677 21.57 -3.28 33.95
C GLY A 677 22.31 -2.94 35.23
N THR A 678 21.60 -2.79 36.35
CA THR A 678 22.20 -2.37 37.63
C THR A 678 21.46 -2.91 38.85
N ASP A 679 22.18 -3.03 39.97
CA ASP A 679 21.64 -3.30 41.31
C ASP A 679 21.70 -2.06 42.22
N ASP A 680 22.04 -0.88 41.68
CA ASP A 680 22.05 0.39 42.43
C ASP A 680 20.60 0.77 42.80
N ALA A 681 20.27 0.62 44.08
CA ALA A 681 18.94 0.91 44.63
C ALA A 681 18.46 2.35 44.34
N THR A 682 19.38 3.31 44.20
CA THR A 682 19.04 4.70 43.85
C THR A 682 18.48 4.77 42.44
N LEU A 683 19.17 4.15 41.48
CA LEU A 683 18.78 4.17 40.07
C LEU A 683 17.51 3.35 39.84
N LEU A 684 17.36 2.22 40.53
CA LEU A 684 16.13 1.42 40.52
C LEU A 684 14.95 2.20 41.09
N THR A 685 15.16 2.99 42.16
CA THR A 685 14.12 3.85 42.74
C THR A 685 13.71 4.97 41.78
N LEU A 686 14.66 5.54 41.03
CA LEU A 686 14.34 6.50 39.98
C LEU A 686 13.48 5.85 38.89
N ALA A 687 13.91 4.70 38.37
CA ALA A 687 13.16 3.95 37.37
C ALA A 687 11.74 3.57 37.86
N LEU A 688 11.60 3.19 39.13
CA LEU A 688 10.31 2.90 39.76
C LEU A 688 9.37 4.11 39.70
N LYS A 689 9.86 5.32 40.01
CA LYS A 689 9.05 6.56 39.91
C LYS A 689 8.62 6.87 38.47
N TRP A 690 9.46 6.56 37.48
CA TRP A 690 9.03 6.73 36.08
C TRP A 690 7.90 5.77 35.75
N MET A 691 7.99 4.55 36.26
CA MET A 691 6.98 3.52 36.04
C MET A 691 5.67 3.83 36.74
N GLU A 692 5.66 4.49 37.89
CA GLU A 692 4.43 5.05 38.49
C GLU A 692 3.71 5.96 37.49
N LYS A 693 4.44 6.90 36.88
CA LYS A 693 3.91 7.80 35.86
C LYS A 693 3.46 7.05 34.61
N ALA A 694 4.24 6.06 34.14
CA ALA A 694 3.92 5.29 32.95
C ALA A 694 2.66 4.42 33.13
N VAL A 695 2.50 3.78 34.29
CA VAL A 695 1.31 2.98 34.64
C VAL A 695 0.08 3.86 34.78
N ASP A 696 0.20 5.08 35.31
CA ASP A 696 -0.90 6.03 35.36
C ASP A 696 -1.30 6.56 33.98
N MET A 697 -0.35 6.69 33.06
CA MET A 697 -0.61 7.05 31.67
C MET A 697 -1.28 5.91 30.89
N GLU A 698 -0.83 4.66 31.09
CA GLU A 698 -1.34 3.51 30.37
C GLU A 698 -1.20 2.21 31.19
N ARG A 699 -2.35 1.59 31.47
CA ARG A 699 -2.49 0.37 32.26
C ARG A 699 -2.61 -0.84 31.36
N ASN A 700 -1.49 -1.54 31.11
CA ASN A 700 -1.45 -2.79 30.37
C ASN A 700 -0.48 -3.79 31.02
N SER A 701 -0.45 -5.04 30.52
CA SER A 701 0.41 -6.11 31.04
C SER A 701 1.90 -5.72 31.05
N PHE A 702 2.35 -5.00 30.02
CA PHE A 702 3.75 -4.61 29.86
C PHE A 702 4.22 -3.54 30.87
N THR A 703 3.45 -2.47 31.06
CA THR A 703 3.81 -1.40 32.02
C THR A 703 3.71 -1.90 33.45
N MET A 704 2.68 -2.68 33.77
CA MET A 704 2.49 -3.23 35.11
C MET A 704 3.53 -4.29 35.48
N SER A 705 3.91 -5.18 34.56
CA SER A 705 4.93 -6.20 34.81
C SER A 705 6.32 -5.57 35.05
N THR A 706 6.67 -4.54 34.29
CA THR A 706 7.94 -3.80 34.50
C THR A 706 7.93 -3.09 35.85
N TYR A 707 6.81 -2.48 36.24
CA TYR A 707 6.65 -1.86 37.55
C TYR A 707 6.77 -2.89 38.69
N ALA A 708 6.10 -4.04 38.56
CA ALA A 708 6.17 -5.14 39.51
C ALA A 708 7.60 -5.68 39.69
N ASN A 709 8.35 -5.86 38.59
CA ASN A 709 9.74 -6.30 38.64
C ASN A 709 10.66 -5.32 39.38
N LEU A 710 10.47 -4.01 39.18
CA LEU A 710 11.22 -2.99 39.92
C LEU A 710 10.87 -3.00 41.40
N LEU A 711 9.59 -3.12 41.77
CA LEU A 711 9.16 -3.30 43.15
C LEU A 711 9.84 -4.52 43.79
N TYR A 712 9.84 -5.64 43.07
CA TYR A 712 10.42 -6.89 43.55
C TYR A 712 11.93 -6.77 43.78
N LYS A 713 12.67 -6.22 42.81
CA LYS A 713 14.12 -5.99 42.93
C LYS A 713 14.50 -4.98 44.00
N LEU A 714 13.56 -4.11 44.40
CA LEU A 714 13.67 -3.19 45.54
C LEU A 714 13.16 -3.79 46.87
N ASN A 715 13.00 -5.11 46.95
CA ASN A 715 12.53 -5.86 48.12
C ASN A 715 11.10 -5.50 48.58
N LYS A 716 10.23 -5.03 47.67
CA LYS A 716 8.80 -4.78 47.93
C LYS A 716 7.94 -5.91 47.37
N LYS A 717 8.13 -7.11 47.91
CA LYS A 717 7.56 -8.36 47.35
C LYS A 717 6.03 -8.37 47.30
N GLU A 718 5.35 -7.91 48.34
CA GLU A 718 3.87 -7.94 48.41
C GLU A 718 3.23 -7.01 47.36
N ASP A 719 3.76 -5.79 47.22
CA ASP A 719 3.34 -4.84 46.19
C ASP A 719 3.63 -5.39 44.78
N ALA A 720 4.81 -5.99 44.59
CA ALA A 720 5.21 -6.57 43.32
C ALA A 720 4.23 -7.68 42.86
N LEU A 721 3.85 -8.58 43.76
CA LEU A 721 2.89 -9.64 43.47
C LEU A 721 1.51 -9.08 43.08
N THR A 722 1.04 -8.06 43.80
CA THR A 722 -0.24 -7.39 43.50
C THR A 722 -0.25 -6.79 42.09
N TRP A 723 0.86 -6.17 41.68
CA TRP A 723 0.98 -5.58 40.34
C TRP A 723 1.22 -6.62 39.25
N MET A 724 1.94 -7.70 39.56
CA MET A 724 2.16 -8.78 38.61
C MET A 724 0.86 -9.56 38.34
N GLU A 725 0.03 -9.78 39.35
CA GLU A 725 -1.30 -10.42 39.17
C GLU A 725 -2.18 -9.62 38.22
N LYS A 726 -2.19 -8.28 38.34
CA LYS A 726 -2.89 -7.40 37.39
C LYS A 726 -2.29 -7.50 35.99
N ALA A 727 -0.97 -7.61 35.88
CA ALA A 727 -0.30 -7.77 34.60
C ALA A 727 -0.70 -9.10 33.91
N VAL A 728 -0.72 -10.21 34.66
CA VAL A 728 -1.20 -11.52 34.19
C VAL A 728 -2.66 -11.42 33.74
N THR A 729 -3.52 -10.81 34.55
CA THR A 729 -4.96 -10.67 34.25
C THR A 729 -5.22 -9.88 32.97
N LEU A 730 -4.42 -8.84 32.72
CA LEU A 730 -4.52 -8.00 31.54
C LEU A 730 -3.73 -8.53 30.33
N ALA A 731 -2.91 -9.57 30.51
CA ALA A 731 -2.13 -10.12 29.42
C ALA A 731 -3.04 -10.90 28.46
N PRO A 732 -2.75 -10.83 27.14
CA PRO A 732 -3.35 -11.75 26.18
C PRO A 732 -3.16 -13.20 26.64
N GLU A 733 -4.15 -14.06 26.40
CA GLU A 733 -4.14 -15.46 26.87
C GLU A 733 -2.87 -16.22 26.45
N SER A 734 -2.33 -15.91 25.26
CA SER A 734 -1.08 -16.48 24.75
C SER A 734 0.18 -16.07 25.53
N GLU A 735 0.17 -14.90 26.18
CA GLU A 735 1.30 -14.36 26.93
C GLU A 735 1.14 -14.53 28.45
N GLN A 736 -0.06 -14.87 28.93
CA GLN A 736 -0.32 -15.13 30.35
C GLN A 736 0.69 -16.10 30.99
N PRO A 737 1.11 -17.20 30.33
CA PRO A 737 2.12 -18.10 30.89
C PRO A 737 3.45 -17.41 31.22
N ASP A 738 3.89 -16.44 30.41
CA ASP A 738 5.16 -15.74 30.61
C ASP A 738 5.10 -14.84 31.85
N TYR A 739 4.01 -14.07 32.01
CA TYR A 739 3.80 -13.24 33.19
C TYR A 739 3.57 -14.10 34.44
N GLN A 740 2.88 -15.24 34.29
CA GLN A 740 2.64 -16.20 35.37
C GLN A 740 3.97 -16.81 35.85
N GLU A 741 4.89 -17.16 34.94
CA GLU A 741 6.22 -17.66 35.30
C GLU A 741 6.98 -16.63 36.15
N VAL A 742 6.94 -15.36 35.77
CA VAL A 742 7.59 -14.29 36.55
C VAL A 742 6.92 -14.14 37.93
N MET A 743 5.58 -14.21 38.00
CA MET A 743 4.86 -14.19 39.26
C MET A 743 5.24 -15.36 40.17
N ASP A 744 5.34 -16.56 39.63
CA ASP A 744 5.73 -17.77 40.35
C ASP A 744 7.15 -17.65 40.92
N LYS A 745 8.10 -17.09 40.14
CA LYS A 745 9.46 -16.76 40.63
C LYS A 745 9.41 -15.79 41.80
N MET A 746 8.62 -14.72 41.69
CA MET A 746 8.44 -13.76 42.79
C MET A 746 7.88 -14.42 44.05
N GLN A 747 6.89 -15.31 43.90
CA GLN A 747 6.31 -16.06 45.02
C GLN A 747 7.34 -16.96 45.70
N LYS A 748 8.17 -17.66 44.91
CA LYS A 748 9.27 -18.53 45.41
C LYS A 748 10.45 -17.75 46.00
N GLY A 749 10.53 -16.44 45.79
CA GLY A 749 11.67 -15.63 46.25
C GLY A 749 12.87 -15.74 45.32
N GLU A 750 12.67 -16.16 44.07
CA GLU A 750 13.71 -16.29 43.04
C GLU A 750 13.91 -14.95 42.31
N ASN A 751 15.09 -14.73 41.73
CA ASN A 751 15.34 -13.55 40.92
C ASN A 751 14.54 -13.58 39.62
N THR A 752 14.07 -12.41 39.18
CA THR A 752 13.31 -12.24 37.93
C THR A 752 14.12 -11.56 36.81
N TRP A 753 15.39 -11.25 37.06
CA TRP A 753 16.33 -10.61 36.11
C TRP A 753 17.49 -11.53 35.74
#